data_AF-A0A1G5S4N5-F1
#
_entry.id   AF-A0A1G5S4N5-F1
#
_cell.length_a   1.000
_cell.length_b   1.000
_cell.length_c   1.000
_cell.angle_alpha   90.00
_cell.angle_beta   90.00
_cell.angle_gamma   90.00
#
_symmetry.space_group_name_H-M   'P 1'
#
loop_
_entity.id
_entity.type
_entity.pdbx_description
1 polymer ?
#
loop_
_entity_poly.entity_id
_entity_poly.type
_entity_poly.pdbx_seq_one_letter_code
_entity_poly.pdbx_strand_id
1 'polypeptide(L)'
;MNKFIKKFFCLAITGTMLFSTAVSAEAATVINGSYVKGDNENNPLVTQNYGADPAVLVYNNRIYVYTTNDSQEYDATHGKNTYGKINQLNCYSSSDMVNWTDHGQINVAGRDGAAKWASNSWAPTICCKKINGRDKFFLYFANNASSIGVLTADSPTGPWRDPLGRAFITKSTPNCNVEWLFDPAVLVDSNGTGYLYFGGGVPAGQAAHPRTARVIKLGGDMISTSGTAAMIDAPYLFEDSGINKIGNTYYYSYCTNWNCSNGYRNATIHVMTSSNPMGPFTHQGEIMANPGEFFSGSTGNNHHQIFEFKGNYYIAYHTMTVQNKVMSNLGYRTTQIDRVNVSNGRIQPIKETMSGVPMNPSVNPYEWVQAETMFTQAGIKVRGNGDGSAWVTDINNGDFTKVKGVQFSKGVKSITATVQSGGNGSIEVREGSQSGTLLGTINVSNTSGSFKDFTANVRNVNGAKDIVFVFRGSFAFDRWKANTDNGGSEAQPTPTPTPTPSQNVDANTTANIADGWYYLKNTLSQKYLTVEGNSAKAATNVCISKGTGVDGQKWYVQNLGNGYISLKSGLGDFMLDVANGKDEDGANLQIYNAYAHDPQQFVVKNTNKSGVYTIATKTSAGTKYIDVYEHKTADGTNVCQWTYYGNPNQQWQFEKVNGGSQAQPTPTPTPAPTAQPTTTPTPAPQPSTESGLTAKATVNSWGSGYTASIKVSNNTGKTVNGWTLKIKKSEVKMDSSWNVNVKESGDSYVLTPVDWNSSIPNGGSVEFGFNGSGNVGSISIDVQ
;
A
#
# COMPACT_ATOMS: atom_id res chain seq x y z
N MET A 1 50.66 -36.51 27.60
CA MET A 1 49.41 -37.29 27.47
C MET A 1 48.63 -36.75 26.28
N ASN A 2 48.43 -37.64 25.30
CA ASN A 2 47.37 -37.74 24.29
C ASN A 2 46.64 -36.50 23.76
N LYS A 3 46.40 -36.30 22.45
CA LYS A 3 46.81 -36.97 21.20
C LYS A 3 46.17 -36.13 20.06
N PHE A 4 46.96 -35.75 19.04
CA PHE A 4 46.61 -35.65 17.60
C PHE A 4 45.50 -34.66 17.12
N ILE A 5 45.53 -33.95 15.98
CA ILE A 5 46.33 -33.91 14.72
C ILE A 5 46.03 -32.57 14.00
N LYS A 6 47.10 -31.90 13.51
CA LYS A 6 47.35 -31.20 12.20
C LYS A 6 46.13 -30.75 11.35
N LYS A 7 46.10 -29.67 10.55
CA LYS A 7 47.09 -28.69 10.00
C LYS A 7 46.32 -27.71 9.06
N PHE A 8 46.85 -26.48 8.89
CA PHE A 8 46.93 -25.62 7.68
C PHE A 8 45.74 -24.77 7.14
N PHE A 9 45.93 -23.44 7.25
CA PHE A 9 46.08 -22.39 6.21
C PHE A 9 45.02 -22.10 5.12
N CYS A 10 44.94 -20.78 4.83
CA CYS A 10 44.48 -20.08 3.61
C CYS A 10 43.00 -19.65 3.48
N LEU A 11 42.79 -18.35 3.74
CA LEU A 11 42.35 -17.27 2.82
C LEU A 11 41.25 -17.55 1.76
N ALA A 12 40.39 -16.53 1.64
CA ALA A 12 39.60 -16.09 0.48
C ALA A 12 38.14 -16.55 0.39
N ILE A 13 37.26 -15.62 0.80
CA ILE A 13 36.20 -14.99 -0.02
C ILE A 13 35.69 -15.81 -1.21
N THR A 14 34.39 -16.12 -1.18
CA THR A 14 33.41 -16.05 -2.29
C THR A 14 32.06 -16.42 -1.66
N GLY A 15 31.01 -15.58 -1.63
CA GLY A 15 30.51 -14.75 -2.71
C GLY A 15 29.51 -15.57 -3.51
N THR A 16 28.25 -15.60 -3.09
CA THR A 16 27.14 -15.96 -3.99
C THR A 16 26.05 -14.92 -3.84
N MET A 17 25.91 -14.13 -4.89
CA MET A 17 24.86 -13.14 -5.10
C MET A 17 23.49 -13.85 -5.09
N LEU A 18 22.69 -13.48 -4.10
CA LEU A 18 21.25 -13.48 -4.18
C LEU A 18 20.84 -12.38 -5.17
N PHE A 19 20.33 -12.74 -6.35
CA PHE A 19 19.41 -11.85 -7.06
C PHE A 19 18.01 -12.09 -6.47
N SER A 20 17.76 -11.52 -5.29
CA SER A 20 16.41 -11.14 -4.91
C SER A 20 16.19 -9.74 -5.44
N THR A 21 15.26 -9.55 -6.36
CA THR A 21 14.60 -8.26 -6.51
C THR A 21 13.68 -8.10 -5.31
N ALA A 22 14.27 -7.80 -4.14
CA ALA A 22 13.52 -7.24 -3.05
C ALA A 22 13.10 -5.84 -3.51
N VAL A 23 11.82 -5.69 -3.87
CA VAL A 23 11.17 -4.40 -3.70
C VAL A 23 11.41 -4.06 -2.24
N SER A 24 12.25 -3.07 -1.94
CA SER A 24 12.45 -2.65 -0.57
C SER A 24 11.09 -2.16 -0.07
N ALA A 25 10.45 -2.93 0.81
CA ALA A 25 9.24 -2.47 1.46
C ALA A 25 9.59 -1.19 2.21
N GLU A 26 8.98 -0.07 1.82
CA GLU A 26 9.08 1.15 2.61
C GLU A 26 8.42 0.84 3.97
N ALA A 27 9.21 0.97 5.04
CA ALA A 27 8.69 0.78 6.39
C ALA A 27 7.68 1.89 6.70
N ALA A 28 6.63 1.54 7.44
CA ALA A 28 5.69 2.52 7.96
C ALA A 28 6.40 3.58 8.82
N THR A 29 5.90 4.81 8.77
CA THR A 29 6.53 5.96 9.42
C THR A 29 5.47 6.91 9.95
N VAL A 30 5.85 7.80 10.87
CA VAL A 30 5.00 8.90 11.33
C VAL A 30 5.55 10.20 10.75
N ILE A 31 4.76 10.88 9.94
CA ILE A 31 5.10 12.16 9.31
C ILE A 31 4.04 13.18 9.70
N ASN A 32 4.45 14.33 10.24
CA ASN A 32 3.54 15.38 10.70
C ASN A 32 2.45 14.85 11.66
N GLY A 33 2.79 13.92 12.54
CA GLY A 33 1.85 13.27 13.46
C GLY A 33 0.83 12.33 12.81
N SER A 34 0.94 12.09 11.49
CA SER A 34 0.10 11.15 10.75
C SER A 34 0.82 9.81 10.57
N TYR A 35 0.10 8.70 10.76
CA TYR A 35 0.62 7.38 10.42
C TYR A 35 0.61 7.17 8.92
N VAL A 36 1.78 6.94 8.34
CA VAL A 36 1.98 6.61 6.93
C VAL A 36 2.17 5.11 6.83
N LYS A 37 1.20 4.42 6.22
CA LYS A 37 1.28 2.98 5.97
C LYS A 37 2.51 2.64 5.14
N GLY A 38 3.23 1.60 5.55
CA GLY A 38 4.31 1.02 4.76
C GLY A 38 3.75 0.33 3.51
N ASP A 39 4.59 0.10 2.50
CA ASP A 39 4.14 -0.48 1.23
C ASP A 39 3.65 -1.93 1.33
N ASN A 40 4.01 -2.59 2.42
CA ASN A 40 3.58 -3.93 2.80
C ASN A 40 2.35 -3.93 3.74
N GLU A 41 1.75 -2.78 4.01
CA GLU A 41 0.63 -2.63 4.95
C GLU A 41 -0.66 -2.21 4.25
N ASN A 42 -1.54 -3.17 3.94
CA ASN A 42 -2.88 -2.83 3.44
C ASN A 42 -3.85 -2.49 4.58
N ASN A 43 -3.50 -2.82 5.83
CA ASN A 43 -4.20 -2.39 7.04
C ASN A 43 -3.41 -1.29 7.78
N PRO A 44 -4.10 -0.35 8.45
CA PRO A 44 -5.54 -0.14 8.41
C PRO A 44 -6.03 0.36 7.04
N LEU A 45 -7.34 0.38 6.81
CA LEU A 45 -7.89 0.79 5.51
C LEU A 45 -7.46 2.23 5.14
N VAL A 46 -7.57 3.12 6.13
CA VAL A 46 -7.28 4.55 6.03
C VAL A 46 -6.53 5.04 7.27
N THR A 47 -5.81 6.16 7.18
CA THR A 47 -5.05 6.73 8.31
C THR A 47 -5.35 8.21 8.57
N GLN A 48 -6.05 8.88 7.66
CA GLN A 48 -6.47 10.28 7.82
C GLN A 48 -7.62 10.47 8.82
N ASN A 49 -8.31 9.38 9.19
CA ASN A 49 -9.49 9.37 10.05
C ASN A 49 -9.47 8.16 11.00
N TYR A 50 -10.06 8.34 12.18
CA TYR A 50 -10.46 7.25 13.07
C TYR A 50 -11.89 6.81 12.73
N GLY A 51 -12.07 5.50 12.61
CA GLY A 51 -13.29 4.87 12.14
C GLY A 51 -13.46 3.50 12.76
N ALA A 52 -14.53 3.35 13.54
CA ALA A 52 -14.84 2.14 14.28
C ALA A 52 -16.10 1.44 13.77
N ASP A 53 -16.34 0.23 14.27
CA ASP A 53 -17.61 -0.49 14.13
C ASP A 53 -17.98 -0.68 12.64
N PRO A 54 -17.12 -1.38 11.88
CA PRO A 54 -17.18 -1.34 10.43
C PRO A 54 -18.37 -2.15 9.89
N ALA A 55 -19.18 -1.49 9.06
CA ALA A 55 -20.19 -2.14 8.25
C ALA A 55 -19.80 -2.19 6.78
N VAL A 56 -20.03 -3.31 6.10
CA VAL A 56 -19.60 -3.53 4.72
C VAL A 56 -20.78 -3.81 3.79
N LEU A 57 -20.85 -3.07 2.69
CA LEU A 57 -21.74 -3.34 1.57
C LEU A 57 -20.91 -3.72 0.34
N VAL A 58 -21.22 -4.86 -0.26
CA VAL A 58 -20.69 -5.21 -1.59
C VAL A 58 -21.73 -4.85 -2.64
N TYR A 59 -21.36 -3.94 -3.54
CA TYR A 59 -22.25 -3.46 -4.60
C TYR A 59 -21.45 -3.10 -5.85
N ASN A 60 -21.90 -3.57 -7.01
CA ASN A 60 -21.28 -3.33 -8.32
C ASN A 60 -19.75 -3.53 -8.33
N ASN A 61 -19.29 -4.69 -7.83
CA ASN A 61 -17.87 -5.08 -7.77
C ASN A 61 -16.98 -4.10 -6.98
N ARG A 62 -17.59 -3.33 -6.07
CA ARG A 62 -16.91 -2.51 -5.07
C ARG A 62 -17.36 -2.93 -3.68
N ILE A 63 -16.50 -2.69 -2.71
CA ILE A 63 -16.84 -2.73 -1.30
C ILE A 63 -16.99 -1.29 -0.81
N TYR A 64 -18.00 -1.05 0.02
CA TYR A 64 -18.24 0.19 0.74
C TYR A 64 -18.17 -0.12 2.23
N VAL A 65 -17.39 0.65 2.98
CA VAL A 65 -17.18 0.47 4.42
C VAL A 65 -17.68 1.71 5.14
N TYR A 66 -18.61 1.53 6.07
CA TYR A 66 -19.18 2.58 6.90
C TYR A 66 -18.69 2.39 8.33
N THR A 67 -18.32 3.47 9.01
CA THR A 67 -17.75 3.38 10.36
C THR A 67 -18.33 4.47 11.25
N THR A 68 -18.52 4.19 12.54
CA THR A 68 -18.65 5.21 13.59
C THR A 68 -17.50 6.21 13.46
N ASN A 69 -17.81 7.51 13.34
CA ASN A 69 -16.78 8.54 13.13
C ASN A 69 -16.10 8.95 14.44
N ASP A 70 -15.19 8.10 14.93
CA ASP A 70 -14.36 8.34 16.12
C ASP A 70 -13.57 9.67 16.00
N SER A 71 -13.18 10.11 14.79
CA SER A 71 -12.48 11.41 14.58
C SER A 71 -13.26 12.60 15.12
N GLN A 72 -14.60 12.55 15.06
CA GLN A 72 -15.46 13.66 15.49
C GLN A 72 -15.19 14.06 16.95
N GLU A 73 -14.94 13.07 17.81
CA GLU A 73 -14.69 13.32 19.22
C GLU A 73 -13.24 13.72 19.50
N TYR A 74 -12.30 13.15 18.74
CA TYR A 74 -10.89 13.53 18.81
C TYR A 74 -10.70 15.00 18.44
N ASP A 75 -11.21 15.41 17.27
CA ASP A 75 -11.06 16.77 16.76
C ASP A 75 -11.75 17.80 17.69
N ALA A 76 -12.80 17.39 18.41
CA ALA A 76 -13.52 18.25 19.34
C ALA A 76 -12.84 18.40 20.72
N THR A 77 -12.14 17.37 21.21
CA THR A 77 -11.71 17.31 22.62
C THR A 77 -10.23 17.06 22.81
N HIS A 78 -9.57 16.37 21.86
CA HIS A 78 -8.24 15.78 22.01
C HIS A 78 -8.08 14.91 23.26
N GLY A 79 -9.21 14.47 23.84
CA GLY A 79 -9.30 13.73 25.09
C GLY A 79 -9.64 12.27 24.86
N LYS A 80 -9.96 11.55 25.94
CA LYS A 80 -10.42 10.16 25.86
C LYS A 80 -11.70 10.07 25.02
N ASN A 81 -11.77 9.09 24.13
CA ASN A 81 -12.97 8.77 23.39
C ASN A 81 -14.07 8.27 24.36
N THR A 82 -15.16 9.01 24.48
CA THR A 82 -16.33 8.68 25.30
C THR A 82 -17.53 8.25 24.46
N TYR A 83 -17.42 8.34 23.13
CA TYR A 83 -18.45 8.04 22.12
C TYR A 83 -19.67 8.97 22.16
N GLY A 84 -19.86 9.72 23.25
CA GLY A 84 -21.09 10.40 23.60
C GLY A 84 -21.52 11.50 22.64
N LYS A 85 -20.61 12.00 21.80
CA LYS A 85 -20.88 13.09 20.84
C LYS A 85 -20.87 12.65 19.37
N ILE A 86 -20.67 11.36 19.10
CA ILE A 86 -20.54 10.88 17.72
C ILE A 86 -21.93 10.78 17.07
N ASN A 87 -22.18 11.62 16.07
CA ASN A 87 -23.43 11.73 15.31
C ASN A 87 -23.24 11.70 13.78
N GLN A 88 -22.00 11.43 13.35
CA GLN A 88 -21.61 11.21 11.97
C GLN A 88 -21.06 9.79 11.76
N LEU A 89 -21.11 9.34 10.51
CA LEU A 89 -20.43 8.13 10.05
C LEU A 89 -19.44 8.48 8.94
N ASN A 90 -18.36 7.71 8.80
CA ASN A 90 -17.51 7.78 7.62
C ASN A 90 -18.01 6.79 6.55
N CYS A 91 -17.67 7.03 5.29
CA CYS A 91 -17.91 6.09 4.19
C CYS A 91 -16.68 5.99 3.29
N TYR A 92 -16.14 4.77 3.15
CA TYR A 92 -15.01 4.47 2.26
C TYR A 92 -15.45 3.49 1.19
N SER A 93 -14.77 3.45 0.04
CA SER A 93 -14.97 2.37 -0.92
C SER A 93 -13.70 1.94 -1.64
N SER A 94 -13.66 0.70 -2.07
CA SER A 94 -12.57 0.17 -2.86
C SER A 94 -13.06 -0.87 -3.87
N SER A 95 -12.33 -1.02 -4.98
CA SER A 95 -12.47 -2.14 -5.92
C SER A 95 -11.34 -3.15 -5.81
N ASP A 96 -10.30 -2.83 -5.04
CA ASP A 96 -9.05 -3.57 -4.95
C ASP A 96 -8.56 -3.81 -3.51
N MET A 97 -9.30 -3.39 -2.48
CA MET A 97 -8.95 -3.51 -1.05
C MET A 97 -7.65 -2.81 -0.63
N VAL A 98 -7.01 -2.04 -1.51
CA VAL A 98 -5.71 -1.39 -1.30
C VAL A 98 -5.87 0.13 -1.39
N ASN A 99 -6.44 0.62 -2.48
CA ASN A 99 -6.76 2.03 -2.67
C ASN A 99 -8.20 2.27 -2.22
N TRP A 100 -8.37 3.20 -1.28
CA TRP A 100 -9.65 3.54 -0.70
C TRP A 100 -10.06 4.95 -1.11
N THR A 101 -11.23 5.08 -1.72
CA THR A 101 -11.91 6.36 -1.93
C THR A 101 -12.64 6.74 -0.65
N ASP A 102 -12.31 7.88 -0.06
CA ASP A 102 -13.00 8.47 1.10
C ASP A 102 -14.17 9.35 0.64
N HIS A 103 -15.41 8.92 0.86
CA HIS A 103 -16.62 9.66 0.47
C HIS A 103 -17.01 10.73 1.51
N GLY A 104 -16.15 10.98 2.49
CA GLY A 104 -16.35 11.93 3.57
C GLY A 104 -17.36 11.45 4.62
N GLN A 105 -17.81 12.41 5.43
CA GLN A 105 -18.71 12.17 6.55
C GLN A 105 -20.18 12.24 6.13
N ILE A 106 -20.97 11.30 6.63
CA ILE A 106 -22.42 11.29 6.54
C ILE A 106 -22.97 11.96 7.81
N ASN A 107 -23.71 13.06 7.64
CA ASN A 107 -24.45 13.70 8.72
C ASN A 107 -25.72 12.89 9.05
N VAL A 108 -25.59 11.93 9.98
CA VAL A 108 -26.68 11.01 10.32
C VAL A 108 -27.63 11.64 11.33
N ALA A 109 -27.13 12.05 12.49
CA ALA A 109 -27.93 12.46 13.63
C ALA A 109 -27.70 13.93 14.02
N GLY A 110 -28.63 14.51 14.78
CA GLY A 110 -28.56 15.89 15.25
C GLY A 110 -29.17 16.93 14.30
N ARG A 111 -29.02 18.21 14.66
CA ARG A 111 -29.68 19.35 13.99
C ARG A 111 -29.41 19.42 12.49
N ASP A 112 -28.17 19.13 12.10
CA ASP A 112 -27.69 19.19 10.71
C ASP A 112 -27.67 17.80 10.04
N GLY A 113 -28.14 16.76 10.75
CA GLY A 113 -28.23 15.39 10.27
C GLY A 113 -29.58 15.05 9.63
N ALA A 114 -29.63 13.93 8.91
CA ALA A 114 -30.86 13.40 8.32
C ALA A 114 -31.91 13.02 9.38
N ALA A 115 -31.49 12.36 10.46
CA ALA A 115 -32.32 11.96 11.60
C ALA A 115 -32.24 12.99 12.73
N LYS A 116 -33.08 14.03 12.64
CA LYS A 116 -33.09 15.15 13.60
C LYS A 116 -33.48 14.78 15.03
N TRP A 117 -34.14 13.64 15.22
CA TRP A 117 -34.57 13.13 16.52
C TRP A 117 -33.45 12.39 17.27
N ALA A 118 -32.43 11.92 16.55
CA ALA A 118 -31.31 11.17 17.12
C ALA A 118 -30.21 12.12 17.59
N SER A 119 -29.48 11.72 18.62
CA SER A 119 -28.30 12.44 19.14
C SER A 119 -27.00 11.76 18.76
N ASN A 120 -27.03 10.45 18.50
CA ASN A 120 -25.86 9.64 18.14
C ASN A 120 -26.13 8.78 16.91
N SER A 121 -25.05 8.30 16.30
CA SER A 121 -25.10 7.35 15.17
C SER A 121 -23.97 6.33 15.27
N TRP A 122 -24.07 5.40 16.20
CA TRP A 122 -23.06 4.36 16.44
C TRP A 122 -23.35 3.11 15.61
N ALA A 123 -22.30 2.32 15.36
CA ALA A 123 -22.37 0.95 14.85
C ALA A 123 -23.34 0.80 13.67
N PRO A 124 -22.99 1.34 12.50
CA PRO A 124 -23.87 1.26 11.36
C PRO A 124 -24.09 -0.20 10.91
N THR A 125 -25.14 -0.42 10.15
CA THR A 125 -25.22 -1.56 9.22
C THR A 125 -25.94 -1.15 7.96
N ILE A 126 -25.64 -1.83 6.85
CA ILE A 126 -26.03 -1.39 5.51
C ILE A 126 -26.54 -2.58 4.69
N CYS A 127 -27.62 -2.39 3.95
CA CYS A 127 -28.01 -3.31 2.90
C CYS A 127 -28.52 -2.61 1.65
N CYS A 128 -28.46 -3.32 0.53
CA CYS A 128 -29.14 -2.95 -0.70
C CYS A 128 -30.29 -3.93 -0.96
N LYS A 129 -31.44 -3.40 -1.41
CA LYS A 129 -32.55 -4.22 -1.88
C LYS A 129 -33.21 -3.58 -3.08
N LYS A 130 -33.54 -4.41 -4.08
CA LYS A 130 -34.33 -3.97 -5.22
C LYS A 130 -35.79 -3.83 -4.83
N ILE A 131 -36.33 -2.62 -4.92
CA ILE A 131 -37.73 -2.28 -4.66
C ILE A 131 -38.29 -1.58 -5.90
N ASN A 132 -39.38 -2.10 -6.46
CA ASN A 132 -40.00 -1.58 -7.70
C ASN A 132 -39.00 -1.47 -8.86
N GLY A 133 -38.13 -2.48 -9.01
CA GLY A 133 -37.12 -2.54 -10.07
C GLY A 133 -35.90 -1.65 -9.87
N ARG A 134 -35.83 -0.87 -8.78
CA ARG A 134 -34.71 0.03 -8.47
C ARG A 134 -33.97 -0.42 -7.23
N ASP A 135 -32.66 -0.34 -7.26
CA ASP A 135 -31.83 -0.59 -6.08
C ASP A 135 -32.03 0.55 -5.06
N LYS A 136 -32.27 0.17 -3.81
CA LYS A 136 -32.45 1.08 -2.67
C LYS A 136 -31.49 0.68 -1.57
N PHE A 137 -30.90 1.67 -0.90
CA PHE A 137 -29.93 1.47 0.17
C PHE A 137 -30.54 1.85 1.51
N PHE A 138 -30.28 1.03 2.53
CA PHE A 138 -30.82 1.18 3.88
C PHE A 138 -29.68 1.16 4.88
N LEU A 139 -29.43 2.30 5.52
CA LEU A 139 -28.40 2.48 6.53
C LEU A 139 -29.06 2.54 7.89
N TYR A 140 -28.84 1.52 8.70
CA TYR A 140 -29.30 1.47 10.09
C TYR A 140 -28.17 1.95 11.00
N PHE A 141 -28.52 2.54 12.14
CA PHE A 141 -27.57 3.04 13.13
C PHE A 141 -28.18 3.00 14.51
N ALA A 142 -27.35 2.89 15.54
CA ALA A 142 -27.77 2.99 16.93
C ALA A 142 -27.73 4.46 17.38
N ASN A 143 -28.86 4.98 17.87
CA ASN A 143 -28.87 6.22 18.63
C ASN A 143 -28.55 5.86 20.07
N ASN A 144 -27.26 5.87 20.40
CA ASN A 144 -26.69 5.33 21.63
C ASN A 144 -27.24 3.92 21.96
N ALA A 145 -27.25 3.50 23.23
CA ALA A 145 -27.75 2.18 23.62
C ALA A 145 -29.29 2.08 23.75
N SER A 146 -30.06 3.03 23.18
CA SER A 146 -31.49 3.20 23.46
C SER A 146 -32.43 2.82 22.33
N SER A 147 -32.00 2.94 21.07
CA SER A 147 -32.85 2.80 19.90
C SER A 147 -32.04 2.66 18.60
N ILE A 148 -32.67 2.11 17.56
CA ILE A 148 -32.08 1.99 16.22
C ILE A 148 -32.88 2.85 15.24
N GLY A 149 -32.19 3.63 14.42
CA GLY A 149 -32.75 4.38 13.29
C GLY A 149 -32.51 3.68 11.95
N VAL A 150 -33.18 4.18 10.90
CA VAL A 150 -32.93 3.75 9.51
C VAL A 150 -32.99 4.97 8.59
N LEU A 151 -32.00 5.11 7.71
CA LEU A 151 -31.97 6.07 6.61
C LEU A 151 -32.06 5.34 5.28
N THR A 152 -32.54 6.05 4.26
CA THR A 152 -32.66 5.54 2.89
C THR A 152 -31.89 6.41 1.90
N ALA A 153 -31.38 5.78 0.83
CA ALA A 153 -30.73 6.45 -0.28
C ALA A 153 -30.94 5.69 -1.60
N ASP A 154 -30.65 6.37 -2.71
CA ASP A 154 -30.63 5.83 -4.08
C ASP A 154 -29.21 5.48 -4.57
N SER A 155 -28.20 5.74 -3.74
CA SER A 155 -26.80 5.42 -3.97
C SER A 155 -26.16 4.96 -2.65
N PRO A 156 -25.14 4.09 -2.68
CA PRO A 156 -24.44 3.66 -1.47
C PRO A 156 -23.77 4.83 -0.74
N THR A 157 -23.52 5.96 -1.38
CA THR A 157 -22.88 7.14 -0.77
C THR A 157 -23.87 8.20 -0.30
N GLY A 158 -25.18 7.95 -0.47
CA GLY A 158 -26.22 8.93 -0.20
C GLY A 158 -26.65 9.71 -1.46
N PRO A 159 -27.24 10.91 -1.31
CA PRO A 159 -27.53 11.56 -0.04
C PRO A 159 -28.61 10.80 0.74
N TRP A 160 -28.47 10.80 2.07
CA TRP A 160 -29.33 10.02 2.96
C TRP A 160 -30.58 10.78 3.41
N ARG A 161 -31.69 10.07 3.64
CA ARG A 161 -32.97 10.62 4.11
C ARG A 161 -33.54 9.77 5.22
N ASP A 162 -34.05 10.40 6.27
CA ASP A 162 -34.87 9.73 7.29
C ASP A 162 -36.31 9.60 6.77
N PRO A 163 -36.78 8.38 6.45
CA PRO A 163 -38.14 8.18 5.95
C PRO A 163 -39.19 8.13 7.07
N LEU A 164 -38.78 7.99 8.34
CA LEU A 164 -39.69 7.77 9.48
C LEU A 164 -39.86 9.01 10.36
N GLY A 165 -38.83 9.86 10.46
CA GLY A 165 -38.80 11.00 11.36
C GLY A 165 -38.76 10.62 12.85
N ARG A 166 -38.47 9.36 13.17
CA ARG A 166 -38.43 8.78 14.52
C ARG A 166 -37.57 7.50 14.55
N ALA A 167 -37.28 7.01 15.75
CA ALA A 167 -36.65 5.70 15.95
C ALA A 167 -37.43 4.57 15.25
N PHE A 168 -36.69 3.65 14.64
CA PHE A 168 -37.21 2.48 13.95
C PHE A 168 -37.48 1.32 14.93
N ILE A 169 -36.47 0.92 15.70
CA ILE A 169 -36.60 -0.07 16.78
C ILE A 169 -36.43 0.63 18.13
N THR A 170 -37.35 0.35 19.05
CA THR A 170 -37.36 0.89 20.41
C THR A 170 -37.61 -0.23 21.43
N LYS A 171 -37.48 0.07 22.72
CA LYS A 171 -37.85 -0.87 23.80
C LYS A 171 -39.34 -1.24 23.80
N SER A 172 -40.20 -0.46 23.13
CA SER A 172 -41.63 -0.77 22.95
C SER A 172 -41.92 -1.63 21.72
N THR A 173 -40.95 -1.83 20.82
CA THR A 173 -41.08 -2.83 19.75
C THR A 173 -41.26 -4.22 20.39
N PRO A 174 -42.17 -5.08 19.88
CA PRO A 174 -42.48 -6.36 20.51
C PRO A 174 -41.25 -7.23 20.77
N ASN A 175 -41.04 -7.57 22.05
CA ASN A 175 -39.89 -8.33 22.58
C ASN A 175 -38.51 -7.65 22.43
N CYS A 176 -38.46 -6.31 22.35
CA CYS A 176 -37.20 -5.56 22.21
C CYS A 176 -36.77 -4.79 23.47
N ASN A 177 -37.41 -4.98 24.62
CA ASN A 177 -36.96 -4.40 25.88
C ASN A 177 -35.74 -5.15 26.42
N VAL A 178 -34.56 -4.80 25.92
CA VAL A 178 -33.26 -5.39 26.27
C VAL A 178 -32.36 -4.39 26.99
N GLU A 179 -31.26 -4.87 27.57
CA GLU A 179 -30.31 -4.06 28.35
C GLU A 179 -29.78 -2.89 27.51
N TRP A 180 -29.03 -3.21 26.44
CA TRP A 180 -28.59 -2.26 25.43
C TRP A 180 -29.27 -2.57 24.09
N LEU A 181 -29.92 -1.57 23.50
CA LEU A 181 -30.62 -1.66 22.22
C LEU A 181 -29.81 -0.92 21.15
N PHE A 182 -28.78 -1.58 20.64
CA PHE A 182 -27.79 -1.04 19.70
C PHE A 182 -27.19 -2.13 18.79
N ASP A 183 -26.07 -1.82 18.13
CA ASP A 183 -25.27 -2.72 17.28
C ASP A 183 -26.12 -3.53 16.29
N PRO A 184 -26.84 -2.83 15.39
CA PRO A 184 -27.66 -3.49 14.39
C PRO A 184 -26.79 -4.24 13.37
N ALA A 185 -27.26 -5.39 12.91
CA ALA A 185 -26.80 -6.06 11.69
C ALA A 185 -27.98 -6.50 10.84
N VAL A 186 -27.89 -6.32 9.53
CA VAL A 186 -28.98 -6.61 8.59
C VAL A 186 -28.61 -7.74 7.63
N LEU A 187 -29.56 -8.66 7.41
CA LEU A 187 -29.50 -9.67 6.36
C LEU A 187 -30.65 -9.46 5.38
N VAL A 188 -30.33 -9.33 4.09
CA VAL A 188 -31.32 -9.53 3.02
C VAL A 188 -31.10 -10.94 2.48
N ASP A 189 -32.02 -11.84 2.81
CA ASP A 189 -31.92 -13.24 2.43
C ASP A 189 -32.14 -13.42 0.91
N SER A 190 -31.75 -14.58 0.37
CA SER A 190 -31.83 -14.89 -1.06
C SER A 190 -33.25 -14.83 -1.63
N ASN A 191 -34.28 -14.92 -0.79
CA ASN A 191 -35.69 -14.73 -1.17
C ASN A 191 -36.16 -13.26 -1.10
N GLY A 192 -35.28 -12.32 -0.78
CA GLY A 192 -35.56 -10.90 -0.62
C GLY A 192 -36.13 -10.50 0.75
N THR A 193 -36.26 -11.42 1.70
CA THR A 193 -36.73 -11.11 3.07
C THR A 193 -35.61 -10.45 3.87
N GLY A 194 -35.93 -9.34 4.53
CA GLY A 194 -35.00 -8.67 5.45
C GLY A 194 -35.12 -9.18 6.88
N TYR A 195 -34.00 -9.25 7.59
CA TYR A 195 -33.91 -9.53 9.02
C TYR A 195 -32.94 -8.56 9.66
N LEU A 196 -33.30 -8.02 10.83
CA LEU A 196 -32.46 -7.12 11.61
C LEU A 196 -32.13 -7.78 12.95
N TYR A 197 -30.83 -7.89 13.23
CA TYR A 197 -30.24 -8.44 14.45
C TYR A 197 -29.69 -7.29 15.26
N PHE A 198 -29.82 -7.33 16.58
CA PHE A 198 -29.37 -6.25 17.46
C PHE A 198 -29.41 -6.68 18.92
N GLY A 199 -28.95 -5.78 19.78
CA GLY A 199 -29.05 -5.91 21.22
C GLY A 199 -27.73 -6.37 21.84
N GLY A 200 -27.68 -6.28 23.17
CA GLY A 200 -26.48 -6.57 23.92
C GLY A 200 -26.62 -6.07 25.36
N GLY A 201 -25.49 -5.89 26.03
CA GLY A 201 -25.42 -5.60 27.45
C GLY A 201 -25.62 -6.85 28.30
N VAL A 202 -25.13 -6.77 29.53
CA VAL A 202 -25.13 -7.88 30.50
C VAL A 202 -25.98 -7.49 31.70
N PRO A 203 -27.20 -8.04 31.83
CA PRO A 203 -27.98 -7.91 33.05
C PRO A 203 -27.21 -8.47 34.26
N ALA A 204 -27.39 -7.85 35.42
CA ALA A 204 -26.69 -8.24 36.64
C ALA A 204 -26.85 -9.75 36.94
N GLY A 205 -25.72 -10.43 37.15
CA GLY A 205 -25.68 -11.87 37.43
C GLY A 205 -25.90 -12.80 36.22
N GLN A 206 -26.08 -12.27 35.01
CA GLN A 206 -26.40 -13.06 33.81
C GLN A 206 -25.25 -13.14 32.80
N ALA A 207 -24.00 -12.99 33.25
CA ALA A 207 -22.83 -12.95 32.36
C ALA A 207 -22.73 -14.15 31.40
N ALA A 208 -23.07 -15.38 31.84
CA ALA A 208 -23.00 -16.56 30.97
C ALA A 208 -24.13 -16.63 29.92
N HIS A 209 -25.31 -16.11 30.24
CA HIS A 209 -26.49 -16.12 29.35
C HIS A 209 -27.26 -14.80 29.46
N PRO A 210 -26.75 -13.70 28.88
CA PRO A 210 -27.40 -12.39 28.98
C PRO A 210 -28.77 -12.34 28.32
N ARG A 211 -28.99 -13.15 27.27
CA ARG A 211 -30.25 -13.25 26.52
C ARG A 211 -30.78 -11.90 26.04
N THR A 212 -29.86 -11.01 25.67
CA THR A 212 -30.13 -9.64 25.21
C THR A 212 -30.09 -9.48 23.69
N ALA A 213 -29.59 -10.46 22.94
CA ALA A 213 -29.64 -10.46 21.47
C ALA A 213 -31.05 -10.73 20.95
N ARG A 214 -31.41 -10.06 19.87
CA ARG A 214 -32.69 -10.17 19.18
C ARG A 214 -32.50 -10.25 17.68
N VAL A 215 -33.45 -10.92 17.02
CA VAL A 215 -33.65 -10.85 15.57
C VAL A 215 -35.11 -10.57 15.27
N ILE A 216 -35.40 -9.61 14.41
CA ILE A 216 -36.75 -9.29 13.95
C ILE A 216 -36.83 -9.34 12.43
N LYS A 217 -37.94 -9.88 11.91
CA LYS A 217 -38.22 -9.87 10.48
C LYS A 217 -38.63 -8.46 10.04
N LEU A 218 -38.09 -8.01 8.91
CA LEU A 218 -38.44 -6.74 8.30
C LEU A 218 -39.57 -6.90 7.28
N GLY A 219 -40.32 -5.83 7.06
CA GLY A 219 -41.27 -5.73 5.96
C GLY A 219 -40.58 -5.65 4.60
N GLY A 220 -41.38 -5.75 3.53
CA GLY A 220 -40.87 -5.70 2.16
C GLY A 220 -40.13 -4.39 1.81
N ASP A 221 -40.49 -3.30 2.50
CA ASP A 221 -39.94 -1.95 2.37
C ASP A 221 -38.64 -1.71 3.16
N MET A 222 -38.21 -2.65 3.99
CA MET A 222 -37.04 -2.57 4.88
C MET A 222 -37.09 -1.48 5.96
N ILE A 223 -38.20 -0.76 6.08
CA ILE A 223 -38.44 0.34 7.04
C ILE A 223 -39.64 0.08 7.94
N SER A 224 -40.17 -1.14 7.91
CA SER A 224 -41.20 -1.67 8.79
C SER A 224 -40.77 -3.04 9.35
N THR A 225 -41.40 -3.49 10.43
CA THR A 225 -41.17 -4.82 11.01
C THR A 225 -42.39 -5.72 10.81
N SER A 226 -42.18 -7.03 10.86
CA SER A 226 -43.23 -8.04 10.77
C SER A 226 -43.12 -9.01 11.95
N GLY A 227 -44.17 -9.07 12.77
CA GLY A 227 -44.24 -9.96 13.92
C GLY A 227 -43.42 -9.48 15.12
N THR A 228 -43.01 -10.44 15.95
CA THR A 228 -42.29 -10.22 17.22
C THR A 228 -40.82 -10.60 17.07
N ALA A 229 -39.92 -9.87 17.73
CA ALA A 229 -38.50 -10.24 17.73
C ALA A 229 -38.29 -11.60 18.43
N ALA A 230 -37.45 -12.45 17.87
CA ALA A 230 -36.99 -13.68 18.52
C ALA A 230 -35.72 -13.40 19.34
N MET A 231 -35.59 -14.08 20.49
CA MET A 231 -34.41 -14.02 21.34
C MET A 231 -33.35 -15.01 20.82
N ILE A 232 -32.09 -14.59 20.83
CA ILE A 232 -30.94 -15.46 20.56
C ILE A 232 -30.17 -15.64 21.88
N ASP A 233 -30.11 -16.87 22.39
CA ASP A 233 -29.40 -17.20 23.64
C ASP A 233 -27.91 -17.42 23.33
N ALA A 234 -27.22 -16.33 23.00
CA ALA A 234 -25.79 -16.32 22.72
C ALA A 234 -24.97 -16.37 24.03
N PRO A 235 -24.15 -17.42 24.25
CA PRO A 235 -23.36 -17.55 25.48
C PRO A 235 -22.39 -16.40 25.65
N TYR A 236 -22.36 -15.79 26.84
CA TYR A 236 -21.48 -14.67 27.15
C TYR A 236 -21.59 -13.45 26.22
N LEU A 237 -22.76 -13.22 25.61
CA LEU A 237 -22.99 -12.05 24.75
C LEU A 237 -22.59 -10.72 25.42
N PHE A 238 -22.06 -9.80 24.61
CA PHE A 238 -21.88 -8.40 25.00
C PHE A 238 -22.55 -7.47 24.00
N GLU A 239 -22.14 -7.51 22.73
CA GLU A 239 -22.51 -6.55 21.69
C GLU A 239 -22.18 -7.11 20.29
N ASP A 240 -22.12 -6.25 19.26
CA ASP A 240 -21.58 -6.56 17.93
C ASP A 240 -22.29 -7.72 17.22
N SER A 241 -23.61 -7.62 17.08
CA SER A 241 -24.35 -8.63 16.31
C SER A 241 -23.85 -8.64 14.87
N GLY A 242 -23.52 -9.82 14.35
CA GLY A 242 -23.18 -10.07 12.95
C GLY A 242 -24.05 -11.19 12.37
N ILE A 243 -24.34 -11.12 11.07
CA ILE A 243 -25.10 -12.16 10.38
C ILE A 243 -24.59 -12.38 8.96
N ASN A 244 -24.37 -13.65 8.62
CA ASN A 244 -23.99 -14.08 7.28
C ASN A 244 -24.78 -15.31 6.87
N LYS A 245 -25.03 -15.44 5.57
CA LYS A 245 -25.51 -16.70 5.00
C LYS A 245 -24.41 -17.27 4.11
N ILE A 246 -23.94 -18.46 4.45
CA ILE A 246 -22.93 -19.19 3.66
C ILE A 246 -23.56 -20.51 3.24
N GLY A 247 -23.78 -20.66 1.93
CA GLY A 247 -24.64 -21.72 1.40
C GLY A 247 -26.05 -21.64 1.98
N ASN A 248 -26.49 -22.72 2.63
CA ASN A 248 -27.82 -22.82 3.25
C ASN A 248 -27.82 -22.57 4.76
N THR A 249 -26.68 -22.17 5.33
CA THR A 249 -26.51 -21.99 6.78
C THR A 249 -26.39 -20.51 7.12
N TYR A 250 -27.11 -20.10 8.15
CA TYR A 250 -27.02 -18.76 8.74
C TYR A 250 -26.01 -18.78 9.88
N TYR A 251 -25.08 -17.84 9.89
CA TYR A 251 -24.01 -17.68 10.86
C TYR A 251 -24.25 -16.39 11.62
N TYR A 252 -24.73 -16.49 12.86
CA TYR A 252 -24.86 -15.37 13.78
C TYR A 252 -23.57 -15.24 14.59
N SER A 253 -22.86 -14.13 14.46
CA SER A 253 -21.63 -13.84 15.21
C SER A 253 -21.85 -12.71 16.20
N TYR A 254 -21.03 -12.68 17.25
CA TYR A 254 -21.14 -11.69 18.33
C TYR A 254 -19.84 -11.56 19.13
N CYS A 255 -19.67 -10.43 19.81
CA CYS A 255 -18.57 -10.19 20.75
C CYS A 255 -18.93 -10.68 22.16
N THR A 256 -18.01 -11.42 22.80
CA THR A 256 -18.18 -11.89 24.18
C THR A 256 -17.91 -10.80 25.21
N ASN A 257 -18.54 -10.92 26.38
CA ASN A 257 -18.40 -9.95 27.47
C ASN A 257 -17.09 -10.09 28.24
N TRP A 258 -16.89 -9.19 29.19
CA TRP A 258 -15.66 -9.06 29.98
C TRP A 258 -15.61 -9.96 31.22
N ASN A 259 -16.60 -10.83 31.42
CA ASN A 259 -16.68 -11.73 32.55
C ASN A 259 -16.92 -13.17 32.08
N CYS A 260 -16.10 -13.61 31.12
CA CYS A 260 -16.13 -14.95 30.58
C CYS A 260 -15.49 -15.98 31.51
N SER A 261 -16.01 -17.20 31.44
CA SER A 261 -15.48 -18.38 32.15
C SER A 261 -15.75 -19.65 31.34
N ASN A 262 -15.46 -20.84 31.87
CA ASN A 262 -15.72 -22.12 31.20
C ASN A 262 -15.09 -22.24 29.79
N GLY A 263 -13.88 -21.71 29.62
CA GLY A 263 -13.13 -21.75 28.36
C GLY A 263 -13.47 -20.65 27.35
N TYR A 264 -14.42 -19.75 27.67
CA TYR A 264 -14.66 -18.54 26.89
C TYR A 264 -13.63 -17.47 27.24
N ARG A 265 -13.24 -16.68 26.24
CA ARG A 265 -12.34 -15.54 26.37
C ARG A 265 -13.12 -14.22 26.32
N ASN A 266 -12.55 -13.19 26.95
CA ASN A 266 -13.18 -11.87 26.99
C ASN A 266 -12.98 -11.11 25.67
N ALA A 267 -14.03 -10.44 25.20
CA ALA A 267 -14.00 -9.54 24.04
C ALA A 267 -13.43 -10.20 22.77
N THR A 268 -13.82 -11.46 22.53
CA THR A 268 -13.51 -12.25 21.34
C THR A 268 -14.78 -12.47 20.52
N ILE A 269 -14.65 -12.66 19.20
CA ILE A 269 -15.80 -12.92 18.32
C ILE A 269 -16.08 -14.41 18.29
N HIS A 270 -17.31 -14.78 18.65
CA HIS A 270 -17.83 -16.14 18.54
C HIS A 270 -18.88 -16.23 17.44
N VAL A 271 -19.13 -17.45 16.95
CA VAL A 271 -20.16 -17.71 15.95
C VAL A 271 -21.11 -18.83 16.36
N MET A 272 -22.37 -18.69 15.98
CA MET A 272 -23.44 -19.67 16.09
C MET A 272 -24.07 -19.91 14.72
N THR A 273 -24.70 -21.06 14.53
CA THR A 273 -25.27 -21.47 13.24
C THR A 273 -26.71 -21.92 13.34
N SER A 274 -27.49 -21.69 12.29
CA SER A 274 -28.86 -22.19 12.16
C SER A 274 -29.21 -22.48 10.69
N SER A 275 -30.23 -23.31 10.47
CA SER A 275 -30.88 -23.47 9.17
C SER A 275 -32.03 -22.47 8.96
N ASN A 276 -32.34 -21.62 9.95
CA ASN A 276 -33.38 -20.60 9.90
C ASN A 276 -32.78 -19.25 10.32
N PRO A 277 -33.05 -18.14 9.61
CA PRO A 277 -32.51 -16.83 9.97
C PRO A 277 -32.93 -16.37 11.37
N MET A 278 -34.06 -16.84 11.89
CA MET A 278 -34.52 -16.49 13.25
C MET A 278 -34.16 -17.54 14.30
N GLY A 279 -33.32 -18.51 13.97
CA GLY A 279 -32.90 -19.58 14.87
C GLY A 279 -33.87 -20.78 14.93
N PRO A 280 -33.66 -21.70 15.89
CA PRO A 280 -32.67 -21.63 16.97
C PRO A 280 -31.23 -21.72 16.45
N PHE A 281 -30.31 -21.02 17.11
CA PHE A 281 -28.88 -21.02 16.79
C PHE A 281 -28.10 -21.97 17.71
N THR A 282 -27.09 -22.64 17.17
CA THR A 282 -26.16 -23.53 17.90
C THR A 282 -24.74 -22.98 17.83
N HIS A 283 -24.08 -22.83 18.98
CA HIS A 283 -22.72 -22.29 19.09
C HIS A 283 -21.67 -23.15 18.40
N GLN A 284 -20.70 -22.50 17.76
CA GLN A 284 -19.62 -23.13 16.98
C GLN A 284 -18.21 -22.72 17.44
N GLY A 285 -18.08 -21.89 18.47
CA GLY A 285 -16.77 -21.49 19.01
C GLY A 285 -16.32 -20.08 18.63
N GLU A 286 -15.11 -19.74 19.08
CA GLU A 286 -14.39 -18.50 18.80
C GLU A 286 -13.84 -18.51 17.37
N ILE A 287 -13.97 -17.38 16.66
CA ILE A 287 -13.42 -17.20 15.31
C ILE A 287 -12.43 -16.02 15.22
N MET A 288 -12.46 -15.07 16.15
CA MET A 288 -11.51 -13.94 16.16
C MET A 288 -11.16 -13.56 17.59
N ALA A 289 -9.87 -13.36 17.85
CA ALA A 289 -9.39 -12.91 19.14
C ALA A 289 -9.73 -11.43 19.39
N ASN A 290 -9.41 -10.95 20.58
CA ASN A 290 -9.37 -9.51 20.85
C ASN A 290 -8.17 -8.89 20.11
N PRO A 291 -8.30 -7.71 19.46
CA PRO A 291 -7.21 -7.11 18.70
C PRO A 291 -5.91 -6.89 19.50
N GLY A 292 -6.01 -6.74 20.82
CA GLY A 292 -4.85 -6.64 21.70
C GLY A 292 -3.94 -7.87 21.71
N GLU A 293 -4.39 -9.03 21.23
CA GLU A 293 -3.56 -10.23 21.08
C GLU A 293 -2.53 -10.10 19.96
N PHE A 294 -2.89 -9.42 18.86
CA PHE A 294 -2.01 -9.25 17.70
C PHE A 294 -1.36 -7.87 17.64
N PHE A 295 -2.00 -6.85 18.22
CA PHE A 295 -1.54 -5.47 18.15
C PHE A 295 -1.41 -4.88 19.55
N SER A 296 -0.17 -4.75 20.02
CA SER A 296 0.15 -4.13 21.31
C SER A 296 -0.54 -2.78 21.46
N GLY A 297 -1.22 -2.59 22.61
CA GLY A 297 -1.99 -1.39 22.92
C GLY A 297 -3.40 -1.34 22.32
N SER A 298 -3.85 -2.38 21.60
CA SER A 298 -5.20 -2.44 21.00
C SER A 298 -6.21 -3.28 21.79
N THR A 299 -5.94 -3.58 23.06
CA THR A 299 -6.95 -4.21 23.92
C THR A 299 -8.11 -3.25 24.14
N GLY A 300 -9.31 -3.65 23.70
CA GLY A 300 -10.52 -2.85 23.76
C GLY A 300 -11.76 -3.66 23.44
N ASN A 301 -12.87 -3.00 23.13
CA ASN A 301 -14.01 -3.69 22.54
C ASN A 301 -13.63 -4.31 21.18
N ASN A 302 -14.46 -5.23 20.73
CA ASN A 302 -14.28 -5.94 19.47
C ASN A 302 -15.57 -5.81 18.68
N HIS A 303 -15.45 -5.35 17.43
CA HIS A 303 -16.58 -5.15 16.53
C HIS A 303 -16.20 -5.60 15.12
N HIS A 304 -17.09 -6.30 14.43
CA HIS A 304 -16.78 -6.90 13.15
C HIS A 304 -17.94 -6.98 12.15
N GLN A 305 -17.61 -7.20 10.89
CA GLN A 305 -18.54 -7.72 9.91
C GLN A 305 -17.83 -8.66 8.93
N ILE A 306 -18.36 -9.88 8.78
CA ILE A 306 -17.93 -10.80 7.72
C ILE A 306 -18.66 -10.46 6.42
N PHE A 307 -17.99 -10.56 5.27
CA PHE A 307 -18.60 -10.31 3.97
C PHE A 307 -17.94 -11.14 2.86
N GLU A 308 -18.65 -11.31 1.75
CA GLU A 308 -18.15 -11.97 0.55
C GLU A 308 -17.82 -10.94 -0.53
N PHE A 309 -16.61 -11.00 -1.09
CA PHE A 309 -16.21 -10.18 -2.22
C PHE A 309 -15.40 -11.00 -3.23
N LYS A 310 -15.79 -10.95 -4.51
CA LYS A 310 -15.12 -11.69 -5.59
C LYS A 310 -14.92 -13.17 -5.25
N GLY A 311 -15.96 -13.82 -4.73
CA GLY A 311 -15.97 -15.25 -4.40
C GLY A 311 -15.13 -15.66 -3.20
N ASN A 312 -14.68 -14.71 -2.38
CA ASN A 312 -13.87 -14.96 -1.19
C ASN A 312 -14.51 -14.28 0.03
N TYR A 313 -14.33 -14.86 1.22
CA TYR A 313 -14.81 -14.30 2.47
C TYR A 313 -13.72 -13.49 3.17
N TYR A 314 -14.15 -12.41 3.81
CA TYR A 314 -13.31 -11.47 4.55
C TYR A 314 -14.04 -11.02 5.81
N ILE A 315 -13.30 -10.43 6.73
CA ILE A 315 -13.82 -9.80 7.94
C ILE A 315 -13.26 -8.38 8.03
N ALA A 316 -14.15 -7.39 8.17
CA ALA A 316 -13.77 -6.07 8.62
C ALA A 316 -13.89 -6.01 10.13
N TYR A 317 -12.94 -5.38 10.81
CA TYR A 317 -12.93 -5.23 12.26
C TYR A 317 -12.17 -3.98 12.66
N HIS A 318 -12.40 -3.45 13.87
CA HIS A 318 -11.67 -2.29 14.36
C HIS A 318 -10.46 -2.69 15.23
N THR A 319 -9.47 -1.80 15.32
CA THR A 319 -8.29 -1.90 16.19
C THR A 319 -7.93 -0.52 16.70
N MET A 320 -6.83 -0.35 17.42
CA MET A 320 -6.28 0.97 17.79
C MET A 320 -4.90 1.22 17.18
N THR A 321 -4.59 0.58 16.04
CA THR A 321 -3.24 0.58 15.46
C THR A 321 -2.75 1.97 15.07
N VAL A 322 -3.61 2.84 14.53
CA VAL A 322 -3.22 4.22 14.18
C VAL A 322 -2.90 5.03 15.44
N GLN A 323 -3.82 5.08 16.42
CA GLN A 323 -3.59 5.90 17.62
C GLN A 323 -2.29 5.47 18.30
N ASN A 324 -2.03 4.15 18.38
CA ASN A 324 -0.87 3.59 19.08
C ASN A 324 0.46 3.99 18.42
N LYS A 325 0.43 4.48 17.18
CA LYS A 325 1.60 5.00 16.47
C LYS A 325 1.79 6.50 16.64
N VAL A 326 0.71 7.26 16.86
CA VAL A 326 0.76 8.73 16.79
C VAL A 326 0.44 9.43 18.11
N MET A 327 -0.15 8.73 19.08
CA MET A 327 -0.60 9.32 20.35
C MET A 327 -0.73 8.29 21.49
N SER A 328 -1.04 8.78 22.69
CA SER A 328 -1.36 7.94 23.85
C SER A 328 -2.70 7.22 23.67
N ASN A 329 -2.90 6.12 24.39
CA ASN A 329 -4.13 5.34 24.31
C ASN A 329 -5.32 6.14 24.88
N LEU A 330 -6.12 6.69 23.96
CA LEU A 330 -7.34 7.43 24.28
C LEU A 330 -8.61 6.70 23.82
N GLY A 331 -8.48 5.52 23.20
CA GLY A 331 -9.60 4.70 22.74
C GLY A 331 -10.12 5.03 21.33
N TYR A 332 -9.30 5.65 20.49
CA TYR A 332 -9.66 5.92 19.09
C TYR A 332 -9.31 4.73 18.20
N ARG A 333 -10.31 4.30 17.43
CA ARG A 333 -10.23 3.04 16.69
C ARG A 333 -10.09 3.27 15.19
N THR A 334 -9.53 2.28 14.50
CA THR A 334 -9.37 2.27 13.05
C THR A 334 -9.70 0.90 12.49
N THR A 335 -10.35 0.88 11.33
CA THR A 335 -10.80 -0.33 10.65
C THR A 335 -9.69 -1.05 9.88
N GLN A 336 -9.71 -2.37 9.93
CA GLN A 336 -8.83 -3.31 9.22
C GLN A 336 -9.67 -4.40 8.53
N ILE A 337 -9.11 -5.05 7.50
CA ILE A 337 -9.72 -6.20 6.83
C ILE A 337 -8.70 -7.33 6.67
N ASP A 338 -9.12 -8.55 7.01
CA ASP A 338 -8.35 -9.78 6.77
C ASP A 338 -9.23 -10.88 6.14
N ARG A 339 -8.58 -11.92 5.61
CA ARG A 339 -9.25 -13.03 4.93
C ARG A 339 -9.92 -13.98 5.92
N VAL A 340 -11.10 -14.46 5.56
CA VAL A 340 -11.82 -15.51 6.28
C VAL A 340 -11.73 -16.81 5.49
N ASN A 341 -11.25 -17.87 6.14
CA ASN A 341 -11.24 -19.21 5.57
C ASN A 341 -12.48 -19.97 6.05
N VAL A 342 -13.24 -20.49 5.09
CA VAL A 342 -14.38 -21.38 5.35
C VAL A 342 -14.01 -22.77 4.88
N SER A 343 -14.02 -23.74 5.78
CA SER A 343 -13.74 -25.14 5.45
C SER A 343 -14.66 -26.07 6.24
N ASN A 344 -15.14 -27.13 5.59
CA ASN A 344 -16.06 -28.12 6.18
C ASN A 344 -17.29 -27.48 6.87
N GLY A 345 -17.87 -26.43 6.27
CA GLY A 345 -19.02 -25.72 6.83
C GLY A 345 -18.74 -24.91 8.09
N ARG A 346 -17.46 -24.65 8.43
CA ARG A 346 -17.05 -23.84 9.58
C ARG A 346 -16.18 -22.67 9.14
N ILE A 347 -16.34 -21.55 9.83
CA ILE A 347 -15.42 -20.44 9.78
C ILE A 347 -14.21 -20.81 10.64
N GLN A 348 -13.02 -20.74 10.05
CA GLN A 348 -11.77 -21.03 10.75
C GLN A 348 -11.31 -19.80 11.55
N PRO A 349 -10.47 -19.99 12.59
CA PRO A 349 -9.88 -18.88 13.33
C PRO A 349 -9.20 -17.88 12.39
N ILE A 350 -9.48 -16.61 12.64
CA ILE A 350 -9.06 -15.48 11.83
C ILE A 350 -7.74 -14.96 12.39
N LYS A 351 -6.80 -14.70 11.49
CA LYS A 351 -5.53 -14.07 11.82
C LYS A 351 -5.58 -12.60 11.40
N GLU A 352 -5.48 -11.72 12.37
CA GLU A 352 -5.43 -10.28 12.19
C GLU A 352 -4.02 -9.84 11.76
N THR A 353 -3.90 -8.96 10.75
CA THR A 353 -2.58 -8.55 10.24
C THR A 353 -2.50 -7.08 9.83
N MET A 354 -1.29 -6.50 9.88
CA MET A 354 -1.00 -5.21 9.22
C MET A 354 -0.91 -5.37 7.70
N SER A 355 -0.50 -6.55 7.21
CA SER A 355 -0.41 -6.82 5.76
C SER A 355 -1.77 -6.77 5.07
N GLY A 356 -2.85 -7.07 5.79
CA GLY A 356 -4.21 -7.10 5.28
C GLY A 356 -4.38 -8.04 4.08
N VAL A 357 -5.38 -7.76 3.25
CA VAL A 357 -5.67 -8.58 2.07
C VAL A 357 -4.70 -8.25 0.93
N PRO A 358 -3.90 -9.22 0.42
CA PRO A 358 -3.02 -8.99 -0.72
C PRO A 358 -3.82 -9.03 -2.02
N MET A 359 -4.22 -7.87 -2.53
CA MET A 359 -4.79 -7.72 -3.87
C MET A 359 -3.84 -6.90 -4.75
N ASN A 360 -3.85 -7.18 -6.05
CA ASN A 360 -3.09 -6.41 -7.04
C ASN A 360 -3.94 -5.20 -7.47
N PRO A 361 -3.62 -3.98 -7.03
CA PRO A 361 -4.36 -2.80 -7.44
C PRO A 361 -4.18 -2.51 -8.93
N SER A 362 -5.25 -2.02 -9.56
CA SER A 362 -5.27 -1.69 -10.98
C SER A 362 -6.14 -0.44 -11.18
N VAL A 363 -5.55 0.73 -10.93
CA VAL A 363 -6.21 2.02 -11.12
C VAL A 363 -6.03 2.45 -12.58
N ASN A 364 -7.15 2.74 -13.26
CA ASN A 364 -7.11 3.30 -14.61
C ASN A 364 -6.94 4.84 -14.53
N PRO A 365 -5.77 5.39 -14.91
CA PRO A 365 -5.54 6.83 -14.81
C PRO A 365 -6.19 7.63 -15.94
N TYR A 366 -6.71 6.98 -16.98
CA TYR A 366 -7.27 7.68 -18.16
C TYR A 366 -8.72 8.12 -17.97
N GLU A 367 -9.32 7.79 -16.83
CA GLU A 367 -10.57 8.34 -16.34
C GLU A 367 -10.27 9.25 -15.14
N TRP A 368 -11.25 10.07 -14.73
CA TRP A 368 -11.12 10.86 -13.52
C TRP A 368 -10.99 9.94 -12.29
N VAL A 369 -9.86 10.04 -11.60
CA VAL A 369 -9.61 9.41 -10.31
C VAL A 369 -9.77 10.48 -9.24
N GLN A 370 -10.61 10.23 -8.23
CA GLN A 370 -10.75 11.15 -7.10
C GLN A 370 -9.43 11.26 -6.32
N ALA A 371 -9.06 12.45 -5.87
CA ALA A 371 -7.81 12.71 -5.17
C ALA A 371 -7.74 11.97 -3.82
N GLU A 372 -8.89 11.81 -3.19
CA GLU A 372 -9.13 11.05 -1.97
C GLU A 372 -9.34 9.55 -2.21
N THR A 373 -9.02 9.06 -3.42
CA THR A 373 -8.73 7.64 -3.68
C THR A 373 -7.25 7.39 -3.47
N MET A 374 -6.90 6.82 -2.33
CA MET A 374 -5.50 6.68 -1.90
C MET A 374 -5.22 5.38 -1.17
N PHE A 375 -3.98 4.91 -1.28
CA PHE A 375 -3.41 3.85 -0.46
C PHE A 375 -2.94 4.40 0.88
N THR A 376 -2.16 5.49 0.87
CA THR A 376 -1.62 6.15 2.08
C THR A 376 -1.47 7.65 1.86
N GLN A 377 -1.31 8.39 2.95
CA GLN A 377 -1.18 9.85 2.95
C GLN A 377 -0.40 10.33 4.18
N ALA A 378 0.07 11.58 4.13
CA ALA A 378 0.56 12.29 5.30
C ALA A 378 0.08 13.74 5.30
N GLY A 379 -0.40 14.20 6.46
CA GLY A 379 -0.65 15.61 6.75
C GLY A 379 -1.92 16.22 6.15
N ILE A 380 -2.73 15.44 5.41
CA ILE A 380 -3.96 15.96 4.81
C ILE A 380 -5.22 15.64 5.63
N LYS A 381 -6.31 16.29 5.27
CA LYS A 381 -7.68 15.91 5.67
C LYS A 381 -8.52 15.65 4.42
N VAL A 382 -9.65 14.97 4.60
CA VAL A 382 -10.68 14.81 3.56
C VAL A 382 -11.96 15.47 4.05
N ARG A 383 -12.56 16.29 3.19
CA ARG A 383 -13.83 16.98 3.48
C ARG A 383 -14.89 16.50 2.51
N GLY A 384 -16.02 16.05 3.05
CA GLY A 384 -17.19 15.68 2.26
C GLY A 384 -18.33 16.70 2.35
N ASN A 385 -19.25 16.64 1.38
CA ASN A 385 -20.50 17.42 1.38
C ASN A 385 -21.72 16.64 1.90
N GLY A 386 -21.54 15.39 2.36
CA GLY A 386 -22.61 14.54 2.87
C GLY A 386 -23.52 13.90 1.79
N ASP A 387 -23.21 14.12 0.51
CA ASP A 387 -23.84 13.44 -0.64
C ASP A 387 -22.91 12.41 -1.31
N GLY A 388 -21.74 12.17 -0.72
CA GLY A 388 -20.70 11.29 -1.24
C GLY A 388 -19.63 11.99 -2.06
N SER A 389 -19.77 13.28 -2.38
CA SER A 389 -18.67 14.08 -2.93
C SER A 389 -17.71 14.49 -1.82
N ALA A 390 -16.41 14.38 -2.11
CA ALA A 390 -15.33 14.74 -1.19
C ALA A 390 -14.10 15.24 -1.96
N TRP A 391 -13.15 15.82 -1.23
CA TRP A 391 -11.85 16.23 -1.77
C TRP A 391 -10.80 16.27 -0.65
N VAL A 392 -9.53 16.24 -1.05
CA VAL A 392 -8.38 16.42 -0.16
C VAL A 392 -8.23 17.91 0.18
N THR A 393 -8.04 18.21 1.47
CA THR A 393 -7.94 19.55 2.06
C THR A 393 -6.84 19.60 3.12
N ASP A 394 -6.64 20.78 3.70
CA ASP A 394 -5.66 21.05 4.77
C ASP A 394 -4.23 20.71 4.33
N ILE A 395 -3.99 20.85 3.03
CA ILE A 395 -2.72 20.61 2.38
C ILE A 395 -1.71 21.69 2.80
N ASN A 396 -0.54 21.25 3.25
CA ASN A 396 0.63 22.06 3.53
C ASN A 396 1.86 21.58 2.73
N ASN A 397 2.94 22.34 2.83
CA ASN A 397 4.21 22.00 2.20
C ASN A 397 4.75 20.65 2.68
N GLY A 398 4.90 19.70 1.76
CA GLY A 398 5.47 18.39 2.03
C GLY A 398 4.42 17.31 2.31
N ASP A 399 3.15 17.66 2.50
CA ASP A 399 2.08 16.68 2.59
C ASP A 399 1.93 15.93 1.27
N PHE A 400 1.35 14.73 1.31
CA PHE A 400 1.19 13.92 0.11
C PHE A 400 0.06 12.91 0.19
N THR A 401 -0.39 12.44 -0.98
CA THR A 401 -1.18 11.21 -1.15
C THR A 401 -0.47 10.25 -2.08
N LYS A 402 -0.64 8.94 -1.87
CA LYS A 402 -0.09 7.87 -2.72
C LYS A 402 -1.20 6.94 -3.19
N VAL A 403 -1.16 6.56 -4.47
CA VAL A 403 -2.05 5.58 -5.11
C VAL A 403 -1.20 4.45 -5.67
N LYS A 404 -1.56 3.19 -5.37
CA LYS A 404 -0.81 2.02 -5.86
C LYS A 404 -1.40 1.44 -7.14
N GLY A 405 -0.54 0.89 -7.99
CA GLY A 405 -0.94 0.09 -9.16
C GLY A 405 -1.68 0.88 -10.25
N VAL A 406 -1.26 2.12 -10.52
CA VAL A 406 -1.78 2.95 -11.60
C VAL A 406 -1.29 2.43 -12.96
N GLN A 407 -2.21 2.16 -13.88
CA GLN A 407 -1.95 1.46 -15.14
C GLN A 407 -1.80 2.41 -16.33
N PHE A 408 -0.57 2.79 -16.68
CA PHE A 408 -0.27 3.63 -17.84
C PHE A 408 -0.09 2.81 -19.13
N SER A 409 -1.18 2.19 -19.59
CA SER A 409 -1.20 1.24 -20.72
C SER A 409 -1.27 1.88 -22.11
N LYS A 410 -1.67 3.15 -22.23
CA LYS A 410 -1.87 3.85 -23.52
C LYS A 410 -0.74 4.84 -23.85
N GLY A 411 0.32 4.87 -23.04
CA GLY A 411 1.27 5.98 -22.99
C GLY A 411 0.64 7.20 -22.31
N VAL A 412 1.46 8.08 -21.75
CA VAL A 412 1.00 9.32 -21.12
C VAL A 412 1.94 10.46 -21.48
N LYS A 413 1.34 11.62 -21.71
CA LYS A 413 2.05 12.86 -22.06
C LYS A 413 1.89 13.92 -20.99
N SER A 414 0.71 13.97 -20.37
CA SER A 414 0.41 14.94 -19.32
C SER A 414 -0.50 14.34 -18.25
N ILE A 415 -0.52 14.98 -17.08
CA ILE A 415 -1.50 14.72 -16.02
C ILE A 415 -2.21 16.03 -15.71
N THR A 416 -3.52 15.95 -15.56
CA THR A 416 -4.40 17.05 -15.17
C THR A 416 -4.89 16.82 -13.74
N ALA A 417 -4.88 17.87 -12.92
CA ALA A 417 -5.43 17.89 -11.57
C ALA A 417 -6.46 19.01 -11.42
N THR A 418 -7.61 18.71 -10.83
CA THR A 418 -8.66 19.68 -10.49
C THR A 418 -8.42 20.19 -9.07
N VAL A 419 -8.16 21.48 -8.91
CA VAL A 419 -7.71 22.11 -7.66
C VAL A 419 -8.50 23.39 -7.40
N GLN A 420 -8.76 23.70 -6.12
CA GLN A 420 -9.25 25.00 -5.66
C GLN A 420 -8.18 25.65 -4.78
N SER A 421 -7.72 26.85 -5.12
CA SER A 421 -6.63 27.52 -4.40
C SER A 421 -6.89 29.01 -4.22
N GLY A 422 -6.51 29.55 -3.06
CA GLY A 422 -6.47 30.99 -2.80
C GLY A 422 -5.13 31.65 -3.18
N GLY A 423 -4.12 30.85 -3.53
CA GLY A 423 -2.77 31.32 -3.83
C GLY A 423 -2.05 30.45 -4.86
N ASN A 424 -0.73 30.64 -4.97
CA ASN A 424 0.10 29.83 -5.85
C ASN A 424 0.66 28.62 -5.10
N GLY A 425 0.86 27.53 -5.83
CA GLY A 425 1.42 26.29 -5.32
C GLY A 425 1.82 25.34 -6.44
N SER A 426 2.13 24.10 -6.09
CA SER A 426 2.33 23.04 -7.07
C SER A 426 2.04 21.66 -6.49
N ILE A 427 1.79 20.72 -7.38
CA ILE A 427 1.68 19.29 -7.10
C ILE A 427 2.81 18.60 -7.87
N GLU A 428 3.79 18.06 -7.15
CA GLU A 428 4.80 17.19 -7.73
C GLU A 428 4.21 15.80 -7.92
N VAL A 429 4.20 15.31 -9.17
CA VAL A 429 3.81 13.93 -9.46
C VAL A 429 5.06 13.06 -9.46
N ARG A 430 5.12 12.09 -8.56
CA ARG A 430 6.28 11.22 -8.34
C ARG A 430 5.93 9.75 -8.47
N GLU A 431 6.91 8.94 -8.81
CA GLU A 431 6.82 7.47 -8.80
C GLU A 431 7.34 6.89 -7.49
N GLY A 432 6.63 5.91 -6.94
CA GLY A 432 7.08 5.07 -5.83
C GLY A 432 6.80 5.72 -4.48
N SER A 433 7.50 6.81 -4.15
CA SER A 433 7.44 7.42 -2.82
C SER A 433 7.50 8.94 -2.85
N GLN A 434 7.33 9.56 -1.69
CA GLN A 434 7.37 11.02 -1.53
C GLN A 434 8.71 11.62 -2.02
N SER A 435 9.81 10.87 -1.91
CA SER A 435 11.13 11.25 -2.42
C SER A 435 11.50 10.57 -3.75
N GLY A 436 10.59 9.78 -4.32
CA GLY A 436 10.79 9.02 -5.54
C GLY A 436 10.88 9.87 -6.81
N THR A 437 10.99 9.21 -7.95
CA THR A 437 11.29 9.86 -9.25
C THR A 437 10.24 10.91 -9.60
N LEU A 438 10.67 12.17 -9.79
CA LEU A 438 9.79 13.24 -10.25
C LEU A 438 9.42 13.03 -11.72
N LEU A 439 8.13 12.83 -11.98
CA LEU A 439 7.57 12.60 -13.31
C LEU A 439 7.15 13.91 -13.97
N GLY A 440 6.63 14.86 -13.17
CA GLY A 440 6.23 16.20 -13.59
C GLY A 440 5.76 17.05 -12.42
N THR A 441 5.54 18.34 -12.65
CA THR A 441 5.06 19.28 -11.63
C THR A 441 3.90 20.09 -12.19
N ILE A 442 2.73 19.94 -11.57
CA ILE A 442 1.52 20.69 -11.90
C ILE A 442 1.57 21.99 -11.11
N ASN A 443 1.70 23.13 -11.80
CA ASN A 443 1.68 24.45 -11.16
C ASN A 443 0.23 24.86 -10.92
N VAL A 444 -0.07 25.23 -9.68
CA VAL A 444 -1.39 25.68 -9.24
C VAL A 444 -1.34 27.19 -9.04
N SER A 445 -2.33 27.90 -9.56
CA SER A 445 -2.54 29.32 -9.31
C SER A 445 -3.87 29.57 -8.60
N ASN A 446 -4.07 30.80 -8.14
CA ASN A 446 -5.32 31.20 -7.50
C ASN A 446 -6.51 30.94 -8.44
N THR A 447 -7.51 30.22 -7.94
CA THR A 447 -8.69 29.81 -8.71
C THR A 447 -9.92 30.67 -8.43
N SER A 448 -9.80 31.69 -7.60
CA SER A 448 -10.88 32.58 -7.16
C SER A 448 -12.02 31.80 -6.48
N GLY A 449 -11.68 30.75 -5.72
CA GLY A 449 -12.63 30.00 -4.90
C GLY A 449 -13.43 28.92 -5.64
N SER A 450 -13.09 28.60 -6.89
CA SER A 450 -13.70 27.50 -7.65
C SER A 450 -12.67 26.41 -7.96
N PHE A 451 -13.12 25.17 -8.16
CA PHE A 451 -12.24 24.12 -8.69
C PHE A 451 -11.91 24.37 -10.16
N LYS A 452 -10.62 24.27 -10.53
CA LYS A 452 -10.10 24.46 -11.89
C LYS A 452 -9.06 23.41 -12.23
N ASP A 453 -8.96 23.08 -13.51
CA ASP A 453 -8.01 22.09 -14.02
C ASP A 453 -6.64 22.72 -14.28
N PHE A 454 -5.59 22.08 -13.78
CA PHE A 454 -4.19 22.41 -14.02
C PHE A 454 -3.50 21.21 -14.62
N THR A 455 -2.74 21.41 -15.71
CA THR A 455 -2.12 20.31 -16.46
C THR A 455 -0.62 20.51 -16.55
N ALA A 456 0.14 19.42 -16.40
CA ALA A 456 1.57 19.41 -16.67
C ALA A 456 2.00 18.18 -17.44
N ASN A 457 3.01 18.35 -18.28
CA ASN A 457 3.63 17.24 -18.98
C ASN A 457 4.37 16.34 -17.99
N VAL A 458 4.30 15.03 -18.23
CA VAL A 458 5.03 14.01 -17.47
C VAL A 458 5.99 13.26 -18.37
N ARG A 459 7.08 12.74 -17.79
CA ARG A 459 8.13 12.01 -18.52
C ARG A 459 8.33 10.62 -17.96
N ASN A 460 8.71 9.68 -18.83
CA ASN A 460 9.12 8.32 -18.46
C ASN A 460 8.06 7.50 -17.70
N VAL A 461 6.78 7.71 -18.02
CA VAL A 461 5.68 7.00 -17.36
C VAL A 461 5.09 5.96 -18.31
N ASN A 462 5.21 4.69 -17.94
CA ASN A 462 4.62 3.55 -18.64
C ASN A 462 4.40 2.38 -17.66
N GLY A 463 3.50 1.46 -18.03
CA GLY A 463 3.22 0.27 -17.23
C GLY A 463 2.52 0.56 -15.91
N ALA A 464 2.60 -0.39 -14.98
CA ALA A 464 2.06 -0.24 -13.62
C ALA A 464 3.02 0.60 -12.77
N LYS A 465 2.51 1.65 -12.13
CA LYS A 465 3.29 2.59 -11.32
C LYS A 465 2.53 2.93 -10.05
N ASP A 466 3.24 3.09 -8.95
CA ASP A 466 2.70 3.75 -7.76
C ASP A 466 2.94 5.26 -7.90
N ILE A 467 1.87 6.05 -7.80
CA ILE A 467 1.91 7.49 -8.03
C ILE A 467 1.73 8.22 -6.72
N VAL A 468 2.61 9.18 -6.46
CA VAL A 468 2.60 10.03 -5.28
C VAL A 468 2.42 11.49 -5.71
N PHE A 469 1.44 12.16 -5.13
CA PHE A 469 1.21 13.59 -5.29
C PHE A 469 1.77 14.31 -4.07
N VAL A 470 2.91 14.98 -4.22
CA VAL A 470 3.54 15.76 -3.13
C VAL A 470 3.19 17.22 -3.30
N PHE A 471 2.68 17.84 -2.24
CA PHE A 471 2.10 19.17 -2.31
C PHE A 471 3.05 20.26 -1.85
N ARG A 472 3.01 21.41 -2.55
CA ARG A 472 3.71 22.64 -2.21
C ARG A 472 2.72 23.81 -2.28
N GLY A 473 2.36 24.38 -1.15
CA GLY A 473 1.36 25.42 -1.01
C GLY A 473 0.16 24.93 -0.19
N SER A 474 -0.91 25.72 -0.21
CA SER A 474 -2.15 25.39 0.48
C SER A 474 -3.33 25.55 -0.48
N PHE A 475 -4.04 24.45 -0.72
CA PHE A 475 -5.15 24.33 -1.67
C PHE A 475 -5.98 23.07 -1.36
N ALA A 476 -7.10 22.90 -2.05
CA ALA A 476 -7.89 21.68 -2.06
C ALA A 476 -7.73 20.94 -3.39
N PHE A 477 -7.63 19.62 -3.36
CA PHE A 477 -7.39 18.76 -4.52
C PHE A 477 -8.53 17.74 -4.66
N ASP A 478 -9.25 17.79 -5.79
CA ASP A 478 -10.50 17.04 -6.00
C ASP A 478 -10.28 15.75 -6.81
N ARG A 479 -9.57 15.83 -7.93
CA ARG A 479 -9.40 14.68 -8.84
C ARG A 479 -8.27 14.89 -9.83
N TRP A 480 -7.84 13.80 -10.45
CA TRP A 480 -6.81 13.83 -11.49
C TRP A 480 -7.06 12.80 -12.59
N LYS A 481 -6.41 13.00 -13.74
CA LYS A 481 -6.36 12.03 -14.84
C LYS A 481 -5.07 12.17 -15.64
N ALA A 482 -4.68 11.10 -16.32
CA ALA A 482 -3.61 11.07 -17.30
C ALA A 482 -4.16 11.27 -18.71
N ASN A 483 -3.44 12.03 -19.53
CA ASN A 483 -3.80 12.29 -20.92
C ASN A 483 -2.75 11.74 -21.88
N THR A 484 -3.20 11.24 -23.03
CA THR A 484 -2.36 10.71 -24.11
C THR A 484 -1.79 11.79 -25.03
N ASP A 485 -2.25 13.03 -24.87
CA ASP A 485 -1.84 14.22 -25.59
C ASP A 485 -1.13 15.23 -24.66
N ASN A 486 -0.35 16.11 -25.29
CA ASN A 486 0.17 17.29 -24.60
C ASN A 486 -1.03 18.20 -24.33
N GLY A 487 -1.25 18.58 -23.07
CA GLY A 487 -2.45 19.33 -22.68
C GLY A 487 -2.67 20.57 -23.55
N GLY A 488 -3.76 20.57 -24.31
CA GLY A 488 -4.25 21.72 -25.05
C GLY A 488 -5.29 22.50 -24.25
N SER A 489 -5.22 23.84 -24.32
CA SER A 489 -6.10 24.88 -23.77
C SER A 489 -5.91 25.29 -22.30
N GLU A 490 -4.82 25.99 -22.00
CA GLU A 490 -4.78 27.45 -21.81
C GLU A 490 -3.30 27.82 -21.70
N ALA A 491 -2.79 28.60 -22.66
CA ALA A 491 -1.46 29.17 -22.54
C ALA A 491 -1.48 30.20 -21.40
N GLN A 492 -0.94 29.85 -20.24
CA GLN A 492 -0.50 30.85 -19.26
C GLN A 492 1.01 31.10 -19.45
N PRO A 493 1.42 32.37 -19.38
CA PRO A 493 2.63 32.85 -20.03
C PRO A 493 3.89 32.31 -19.38
N THR A 494 4.87 32.02 -20.22
CA THR A 494 6.27 31.93 -19.87
C THR A 494 6.77 33.31 -19.44
N PRO A 495 7.48 33.44 -18.30
CA PRO A 495 8.57 34.38 -18.19
C PRO A 495 9.90 33.62 -18.12
N THR A 496 10.84 34.00 -18.97
CA THR A 496 12.25 33.61 -18.96
C THR A 496 13.04 34.90 -19.20
N PRO A 497 14.27 35.10 -18.67
CA PRO A 497 14.77 35.00 -17.30
C PRO A 497 15.53 36.30 -16.86
N THR A 498 16.27 36.24 -15.72
CA THR A 498 17.43 37.07 -15.25
C THR A 498 17.14 37.99 -14.03
N PRO A 499 18.03 38.15 -13.01
CA PRO A 499 18.66 37.16 -12.10
C PRO A 499 18.62 37.55 -10.57
N THR A 500 18.35 36.57 -9.67
CA THR A 500 18.97 36.27 -8.33
C THR A 500 19.01 37.35 -7.20
N PRO A 501 18.77 37.06 -5.87
CA PRO A 501 19.25 35.87 -5.15
C PRO A 501 18.35 35.12 -4.13
N SER A 502 18.61 33.79 -4.11
CA SER A 502 18.59 32.80 -3.02
C SER A 502 17.35 32.63 -2.12
N GLN A 503 16.83 31.40 -2.09
CA GLN A 503 16.30 30.79 -0.86
C GLN A 503 17.28 29.66 -0.49
N ASN A 504 17.74 29.68 0.76
CA ASN A 504 18.79 28.82 1.30
C ASN A 504 18.51 27.34 1.00
N VAL A 505 19.42 26.71 0.26
CA VAL A 505 19.72 25.29 0.49
C VAL A 505 20.47 25.26 1.82
N ASP A 506 19.99 24.49 2.80
CA ASP A 506 20.72 24.32 4.06
C ASP A 506 22.16 23.91 3.74
N ALA A 507 23.09 24.85 3.93
CA ALA A 507 24.48 24.67 3.56
C ALA A 507 25.04 23.48 4.34
N ASN A 508 25.86 22.65 3.69
CA ASN A 508 26.46 21.45 4.27
C ASN A 508 25.52 20.24 4.46
N THR A 509 24.26 20.31 3.99
CA THR A 509 23.43 19.11 3.83
C THR A 509 23.95 18.24 2.68
N THR A 510 23.76 16.92 2.77
CA THR A 510 24.16 16.00 1.70
C THR A 510 23.25 16.20 0.48
N ALA A 511 23.87 16.49 -0.65
CA ALA A 511 23.22 16.64 -1.94
C ALA A 511 23.11 15.28 -2.64
N ASN A 512 21.96 15.00 -3.25
CA ASN A 512 21.78 13.82 -4.08
C ASN A 512 21.99 14.19 -5.56
N ILE A 513 23.09 13.71 -6.15
CA ILE A 513 23.36 13.84 -7.59
C ILE A 513 22.96 12.52 -8.23
N ALA A 514 22.00 12.57 -9.17
CA ALA A 514 21.52 11.37 -9.85
C ALA A 514 22.66 10.59 -10.53
N ASP A 515 22.53 9.26 -10.60
CA ASP A 515 23.49 8.43 -11.33
C ASP A 515 23.55 8.83 -12.81
N GLY A 516 24.76 8.82 -13.37
CA GLY A 516 24.97 9.13 -14.77
C GLY A 516 26.33 9.74 -15.08
N TRP A 517 26.59 9.98 -16.37
CA TRP A 517 27.80 10.66 -16.81
C TRP A 517 27.69 12.18 -16.66
N TYR A 518 28.70 12.79 -16.05
CA TYR A 518 28.80 14.24 -15.83
C TYR A 518 30.18 14.77 -16.21
N TYR A 519 30.23 16.05 -16.57
CA TYR A 519 31.43 16.88 -16.47
C TYR A 519 31.35 17.65 -15.14
N LEU A 520 32.42 17.65 -14.35
CA LEU A 520 32.48 18.37 -13.07
C LEU A 520 33.23 19.68 -13.27
N LYS A 521 32.54 20.81 -13.21
CA LYS A 521 33.11 22.14 -13.50
C LYS A 521 33.39 22.91 -12.21
N ASN A 522 34.63 23.32 -12.00
CA ASN A 522 35.01 24.15 -10.85
C ASN A 522 34.48 25.58 -11.02
N THR A 523 33.91 26.17 -9.96
CA THR A 523 33.25 27.49 -10.06
C THR A 523 34.23 28.66 -10.09
N LEU A 524 35.45 28.52 -9.53
CA LEU A 524 36.48 29.57 -9.61
C LEU A 524 37.08 29.66 -11.01
N SER A 525 37.61 28.54 -11.51
CA SER A 525 38.36 28.49 -12.77
C SER A 525 37.47 28.35 -14.01
N GLN A 526 36.21 27.92 -13.84
CA GLN A 526 35.30 27.54 -14.93
C GLN A 526 35.85 26.40 -15.82
N LYS A 527 36.79 25.60 -15.27
CA LYS A 527 37.43 24.45 -15.92
C LYS A 527 36.92 23.14 -15.33
N TYR A 528 37.16 22.02 -16.02
CA TYR A 528 36.60 20.72 -15.67
C TYR A 528 37.62 19.81 -15.01
N LEU A 529 37.15 19.00 -14.06
CA LEU A 529 37.91 17.91 -13.46
C LEU A 529 38.36 16.94 -14.56
N THR A 530 39.66 16.82 -14.77
CA THR A 530 40.26 16.19 -15.95
C THR A 530 41.38 15.25 -15.53
N VAL A 531 41.38 14.03 -16.06
CA VAL A 531 42.55 13.13 -15.97
C VAL A 531 43.68 13.68 -16.85
N GLU A 532 44.85 13.90 -16.25
CA GLU A 532 46.00 14.49 -16.94
C GLU A 532 46.39 13.69 -18.18
N GLY A 533 46.57 14.41 -19.31
CA GLY A 533 46.90 13.81 -20.60
C GLY A 533 45.84 12.87 -21.18
N ASN A 534 44.63 12.81 -20.60
CA ASN A 534 43.59 11.84 -20.98
C ASN A 534 44.11 10.38 -20.91
N SER A 535 45.02 10.10 -19.97
CA SER A 535 45.76 8.84 -19.87
C SER A 535 45.03 7.81 -19.02
N ALA A 536 44.64 6.69 -19.62
CA ALA A 536 43.96 5.55 -18.97
C ALA A 536 44.95 4.66 -18.20
N LYS A 537 45.64 5.21 -17.20
CA LYS A 537 46.65 4.51 -16.38
C LYS A 537 46.40 4.79 -14.90
N ALA A 538 46.46 3.75 -14.05
CA ALA A 538 46.36 3.92 -12.61
C ALA A 538 47.45 4.85 -12.06
N ALA A 539 47.09 5.62 -11.03
CA ALA A 539 47.87 6.69 -10.44
C ALA A 539 48.17 7.87 -11.39
N THR A 540 47.41 8.02 -12.49
CA THR A 540 47.47 9.24 -13.30
C THR A 540 46.83 10.39 -12.55
N ASN A 541 47.49 11.55 -12.57
CA ASN A 541 47.06 12.74 -11.87
C ASN A 541 45.70 13.26 -12.35
N VAL A 542 44.93 13.90 -11.45
CA VAL A 542 43.71 14.62 -11.80
C VAL A 542 43.94 16.12 -11.60
N CYS A 543 43.69 16.90 -12.65
CA CYS A 543 43.87 18.33 -12.70
C CYS A 543 42.59 19.04 -13.17
N ILE A 544 42.59 20.37 -13.23
CA ILE A 544 41.58 21.12 -13.98
C ILE A 544 42.09 21.47 -15.38
N SER A 545 41.23 21.37 -16.38
CA SER A 545 41.53 21.77 -17.75
C SER A 545 40.31 22.32 -18.48
N LYS A 546 40.51 23.07 -19.56
CA LYS A 546 39.45 23.55 -20.44
C LYS A 546 38.58 22.39 -20.92
N GLY A 547 37.27 22.61 -20.98
CA GLY A 547 36.31 21.61 -21.46
C GLY A 547 36.50 21.32 -22.94
N THR A 548 36.90 20.10 -23.26
CA THR A 548 37.07 19.58 -24.62
C THR A 548 36.13 18.42 -24.90
N GLY A 549 35.52 17.83 -23.86
CA GLY A 549 34.56 16.72 -23.98
C GLY A 549 35.22 15.34 -24.13
N VAL A 550 36.55 15.25 -23.99
CA VAL A 550 37.28 13.98 -24.00
C VAL A 550 36.87 13.09 -22.82
N ASP A 551 37.06 11.78 -22.96
CA ASP A 551 36.58 10.80 -21.97
C ASP A 551 37.19 10.99 -20.58
N GLY A 552 38.43 11.48 -20.48
CA GLY A 552 39.10 11.85 -19.23
C GLY A 552 38.47 13.05 -18.50
N GLN A 553 37.47 13.71 -19.08
CA GLN A 553 36.65 14.73 -18.41
C GLN A 553 35.29 14.22 -17.97
N LYS A 554 34.90 13.01 -18.40
CA LYS A 554 33.62 12.40 -18.04
C LYS A 554 33.77 11.61 -16.77
N TRP A 555 32.85 11.83 -15.84
CA TRP A 555 32.78 11.13 -14.56
C TRP A 555 31.39 10.55 -14.39
N TYR A 556 31.29 9.23 -14.28
CA TYR A 556 30.03 8.60 -13.92
C TYR A 556 29.85 8.72 -12.41
N VAL A 557 28.84 9.48 -12.01
CA VAL A 557 28.37 9.52 -10.63
C VAL A 557 27.59 8.25 -10.37
N GLN A 558 27.96 7.51 -9.34
CA GLN A 558 27.23 6.35 -8.85
C GLN A 558 26.95 6.52 -7.36
N ASN A 559 25.68 6.57 -6.98
CA ASN A 559 25.25 6.58 -5.58
C ASN A 559 25.44 5.18 -4.98
N LEU A 560 26.09 5.13 -3.81
CA LEU A 560 26.42 3.87 -3.12
C LEU A 560 25.33 3.44 -2.11
N GLY A 561 24.21 4.16 -2.03
CA GLY A 561 23.06 3.84 -1.17
C GLY A 561 23.24 4.17 0.32
N ASN A 562 24.41 4.67 0.73
CA ASN A 562 24.77 4.98 2.11
C ASN A 562 25.11 6.48 2.32
N GLY A 563 24.70 7.35 1.41
CA GLY A 563 25.01 8.79 1.43
C GLY A 563 26.37 9.17 0.80
N TYR A 564 27.13 8.20 0.29
CA TYR A 564 28.34 8.42 -0.51
C TYR A 564 28.09 8.15 -2.00
N ILE A 565 28.94 8.76 -2.83
CA ILE A 565 29.06 8.49 -4.26
C ILE A 565 30.45 7.95 -4.59
N SER A 566 30.58 7.24 -5.71
CA SER A 566 31.85 7.06 -6.43
C SER A 566 31.83 7.85 -7.75
N LEU A 567 33.01 8.15 -8.28
CA LEU A 567 33.19 8.90 -9.53
C LEU A 567 34.06 8.07 -10.48
N LYS A 568 33.44 7.32 -11.39
CA LYS A 568 34.16 6.49 -12.39
C LYS A 568 34.61 7.36 -13.57
N SER A 569 35.87 7.25 -13.97
CA SER A 569 36.39 7.96 -15.15
C SER A 569 35.82 7.39 -16.45
N GLY A 570 35.60 8.25 -17.45
CA GLY A 570 35.25 7.83 -18.80
C GLY A 570 36.34 7.04 -19.53
N LEU A 571 37.56 7.00 -18.99
CA LEU A 571 38.72 6.31 -19.56
C LEU A 571 38.77 4.79 -19.29
N GLY A 572 37.73 4.22 -18.69
CA GLY A 572 37.63 2.79 -18.41
C GLY A 572 37.33 2.50 -16.96
N ASP A 573 37.86 1.39 -16.42
CA ASP A 573 37.56 0.92 -15.06
C ASP A 573 38.44 1.56 -13.98
N PHE A 574 38.55 2.90 -14.05
CA PHE A 574 39.25 3.71 -13.05
C PHE A 574 38.27 4.59 -12.27
N MET A 575 38.53 4.82 -10.99
CA MET A 575 37.77 5.71 -10.11
C MET A 575 38.62 6.91 -9.71
N LEU A 576 37.98 8.05 -9.44
CA LEU A 576 38.62 9.14 -8.70
C LEU A 576 39.04 8.63 -7.33
N ASP A 577 40.27 8.95 -6.92
CA ASP A 577 40.94 8.32 -5.78
C ASP A 577 41.80 9.35 -5.03
N VAL A 578 41.69 9.39 -3.70
CA VAL A 578 42.62 10.12 -2.83
C VAL A 578 43.90 9.30 -2.70
N ALA A 579 45.01 9.80 -3.23
CA ALA A 579 46.25 9.04 -3.37
C ALA A 579 46.77 8.51 -2.02
N ASN A 580 47.02 7.20 -1.97
CA ASN A 580 47.42 6.44 -0.78
C ASN A 580 46.42 6.51 0.39
N GLY A 581 45.19 6.98 0.17
CA GLY A 581 44.17 7.12 1.21
C GLY A 581 44.61 7.98 2.39
N LYS A 582 45.44 8.99 2.16
CA LYS A 582 45.92 9.87 3.22
C LYS A 582 44.83 10.83 3.68
N ASP A 583 44.87 11.23 4.95
CA ASP A 583 44.03 12.28 5.53
C ASP A 583 44.87 13.52 5.89
N GLU A 584 45.51 14.12 4.88
CA GLU A 584 46.32 15.34 5.02
C GLU A 584 45.95 16.36 3.93
N ASP A 585 46.11 17.64 4.24
CA ASP A 585 45.94 18.73 3.27
C ASP A 585 46.98 18.59 2.16
N GLY A 586 46.53 18.75 0.91
CA GLY A 586 47.39 18.56 -0.26
C GLY A 586 47.52 17.10 -0.70
N ALA A 587 46.87 16.13 -0.06
CA ALA A 587 46.85 14.76 -0.58
C ALA A 587 46.20 14.74 -1.98
N ASN A 588 46.92 14.15 -2.93
CA ASN A 588 46.62 14.26 -4.35
C ASN A 588 45.33 13.52 -4.75
N LEU A 589 44.55 14.06 -5.71
CA LEU A 589 43.54 13.27 -6.41
C LEU A 589 44.15 12.67 -7.68
N GLN A 590 43.93 11.38 -7.87
CA GLN A 590 44.37 10.62 -9.03
C GLN A 590 43.22 9.75 -9.54
N ILE A 591 43.39 9.13 -10.70
CA ILE A 591 42.59 7.94 -11.03
C ILE A 591 43.31 6.68 -10.60
N TYR A 592 42.58 5.73 -10.04
CA TYR A 592 43.14 4.42 -9.66
C TYR A 592 42.17 3.30 -10.03
N ASN A 593 42.65 2.06 -10.10
CA ASN A 593 41.80 0.89 -10.37
C ASN A 593 40.63 0.87 -9.40
N ALA A 594 39.44 0.42 -9.80
CA ALA A 594 38.34 0.30 -8.85
C ALA A 594 38.65 -0.76 -7.77
N TYR A 595 38.66 -0.36 -6.49
CA TYR A 595 38.74 -1.27 -5.34
C TYR A 595 37.63 -1.00 -4.31
N ALA A 596 36.80 0.03 -4.51
CA ALA A 596 35.60 0.33 -3.72
C ALA A 596 35.84 0.63 -2.22
N HIS A 597 37.05 1.04 -1.85
CA HIS A 597 37.40 1.48 -0.50
C HIS A 597 37.26 3.00 -0.32
N ASP A 598 37.43 3.47 0.91
CA ASP A 598 37.18 4.86 1.33
C ASP A 598 37.86 5.95 0.45
N PRO A 599 39.08 5.78 -0.08
CA PRO A 599 39.69 6.80 -0.95
C PRO A 599 38.94 7.06 -2.27
N GLN A 600 38.02 6.17 -2.65
CA GLN A 600 37.21 6.26 -3.88
C GLN A 600 35.76 6.69 -3.62
N GLN A 601 35.47 7.11 -2.40
CA GLN A 601 34.12 7.46 -1.97
C GLN A 601 34.06 8.92 -1.50
N PHE A 602 33.01 9.62 -1.92
CA PHE A 602 32.86 11.05 -1.71
C PHE A 602 31.44 11.39 -1.26
N VAL A 603 31.25 12.51 -0.56
CA VAL A 603 29.93 13.04 -0.21
C VAL A 603 29.75 14.37 -0.91
N VAL A 604 28.71 14.51 -1.72
CA VAL A 604 28.38 15.81 -2.31
C VAL A 604 27.56 16.60 -1.29
N LYS A 605 27.93 17.86 -1.06
CA LYS A 605 27.28 18.76 -0.11
C LYS A 605 26.68 19.96 -0.82
N ASN A 606 25.49 20.36 -0.40
CA ASN A 606 24.86 21.60 -0.85
C ASN A 606 25.67 22.80 -0.36
N THR A 607 25.92 23.77 -1.25
CA THR A 607 26.33 25.11 -0.83
C THR A 607 25.08 26.00 -0.67
N ASN A 608 25.28 27.23 -0.21
CA ASN A 608 24.22 28.24 -0.20
C ASN A 608 23.83 28.73 -1.60
N LYS A 609 24.47 28.23 -2.66
CA LYS A 609 24.15 28.51 -4.07
C LYS A 609 23.60 27.25 -4.72
N SER A 610 22.34 27.33 -5.17
CA SER A 610 21.70 26.24 -5.90
C SER A 610 22.51 25.82 -7.13
N GLY A 611 22.65 24.51 -7.34
CA GLY A 611 23.45 23.93 -8.42
C GLY A 611 24.97 24.05 -8.25
N VAL A 612 25.43 24.55 -7.10
CA VAL A 612 26.85 24.59 -6.71
C VAL A 612 27.05 23.73 -5.48
N TYR A 613 28.04 22.86 -5.54
CA TYR A 613 28.28 21.83 -4.54
C TYR A 613 29.72 21.85 -4.07
N THR A 614 29.97 21.30 -2.89
CA THR A 614 31.31 20.92 -2.45
C THR A 614 31.36 19.40 -2.35
N ILE A 615 32.53 18.79 -2.55
CA ILE A 615 32.66 17.32 -2.59
C ILE A 615 33.62 16.89 -1.48
N ALA A 616 33.10 16.34 -0.38
CA ALA A 616 33.88 15.90 0.77
C ALA A 616 34.47 14.50 0.53
N THR A 617 35.67 14.23 1.01
CA THR A 617 36.31 12.91 0.89
C THR A 617 35.92 12.01 2.07
N LYS A 618 35.61 10.73 1.80
CA LYS A 618 35.31 9.78 2.88
C LYS A 618 36.53 9.48 3.75
N THR A 619 37.72 9.42 3.15
CA THR A 619 39.00 9.21 3.87
C THR A 619 39.23 10.19 5.02
N SER A 620 38.78 11.44 4.86
CA SER A 620 38.87 12.49 5.87
C SER A 620 37.69 12.54 6.85
N ALA A 621 36.78 11.55 6.79
CA ALA A 621 35.47 11.58 7.45
C ALA A 621 34.67 12.86 7.15
N GLY A 622 34.83 13.44 5.95
CA GLY A 622 34.12 14.63 5.52
C GLY A 622 34.71 15.96 6.03
N THR A 623 35.92 15.95 6.59
CA THR A 623 36.61 17.18 7.05
C THR A 623 37.38 17.89 5.92
N LYS A 624 37.71 17.17 4.84
CA LYS A 624 38.42 17.68 3.65
C LYS A 624 37.61 17.48 2.37
N TYR A 625 37.84 18.35 1.40
CA TYR A 625 37.05 18.47 0.18
C TYR A 625 37.95 18.52 -1.06
N ILE A 626 37.42 18.11 -2.22
CA ILE A 626 38.10 18.25 -3.51
C ILE A 626 38.36 19.73 -3.78
N ASP A 627 39.64 20.07 -3.94
CA ASP A 627 40.20 21.41 -3.93
C ASP A 627 41.13 21.62 -5.14
N VAL A 628 40.95 22.73 -5.85
CA VAL A 628 41.91 23.19 -6.85
C VAL A 628 43.07 23.90 -6.15
N TYR A 629 44.25 23.28 -6.19
CA TYR A 629 45.43 23.65 -5.40
C TYR A 629 45.82 25.13 -5.56
N GLU A 630 46.03 25.81 -4.43
CA GLU A 630 46.39 27.23 -4.34
C GLU A 630 45.43 28.20 -5.06
N HIS A 631 44.15 27.81 -5.25
CA HIS A 631 43.16 28.62 -5.95
C HIS A 631 43.55 28.99 -7.39
N LYS A 632 44.50 28.27 -7.99
CA LYS A 632 44.98 28.56 -9.34
C LYS A 632 43.91 28.25 -10.37
N THR A 633 43.97 28.93 -11.50
CA THR A 633 42.97 28.83 -12.57
C THR A 633 43.55 28.41 -13.92
N ALA A 634 44.85 28.07 -13.98
CA ALA A 634 45.50 27.63 -15.21
C ALA A 634 45.14 26.17 -15.56
N ASP A 635 45.14 25.82 -16.86
CA ASP A 635 45.03 24.42 -17.29
C ASP A 635 46.19 23.60 -16.71
N GLY A 636 45.91 22.36 -16.30
CA GLY A 636 46.90 21.49 -15.66
C GLY A 636 47.10 21.76 -14.16
N THR A 637 46.39 22.73 -13.58
CA THR A 637 46.44 22.97 -12.12
C THR A 637 45.96 21.72 -11.37
N ASN A 638 46.76 21.30 -10.40
CA ASN A 638 46.52 20.09 -9.62
C ASN A 638 45.20 20.14 -8.82
N VAL A 639 44.53 19.00 -8.70
CA VAL A 639 43.39 18.82 -7.78
C VAL A 639 43.83 17.92 -6.63
N CYS A 640 43.62 18.39 -5.41
CA CYS A 640 43.97 17.70 -4.17
C CYS A 640 42.77 17.71 -3.22
N GLN A 641 42.85 17.04 -2.07
CA GLN A 641 41.92 17.32 -0.99
C GLN A 641 42.52 18.37 -0.05
N TRP A 642 41.65 19.20 0.53
CA TRP A 642 42.04 20.20 1.51
C TRP A 642 40.94 20.42 2.54
N THR A 643 41.31 20.85 3.75
CA THR A 643 40.41 21.33 4.79
C THR A 643 39.34 22.26 4.22
N TYR A 644 38.10 22.05 4.63
CA TYR A 644 36.96 22.83 4.16
C TYR A 644 37.08 24.31 4.56
N TYR A 645 37.17 25.19 3.57
CA TYR A 645 37.03 26.63 3.74
C TYR A 645 35.83 27.20 2.96
N GLY A 646 35.18 26.38 2.13
CA GLY A 646 34.00 26.78 1.35
C GLY A 646 34.31 27.75 0.22
N ASN A 647 35.59 27.98 -0.10
CA ASN A 647 36.03 28.89 -1.13
C ASN A 647 35.67 28.38 -2.55
N PRO A 648 35.55 29.26 -3.57
CA PRO A 648 35.18 28.85 -4.92
C PRO A 648 36.09 27.78 -5.58
N ASN A 649 37.34 27.64 -5.15
CA ASN A 649 38.24 26.56 -5.61
C ASN A 649 37.82 25.16 -5.10
N GLN A 650 36.95 25.07 -4.09
CA GLN A 650 36.36 23.84 -3.54
C GLN A 650 34.92 23.58 -4.04
N GLN A 651 34.40 24.47 -4.89
CA GLN A 651 33.02 24.45 -5.35
C GLN A 651 32.92 23.95 -6.80
N TRP A 652 31.93 23.11 -7.07
CA TRP A 652 31.78 22.36 -8.32
C TRP A 652 30.33 22.36 -8.81
N GLN A 653 30.15 22.30 -10.12
CA GLN A 653 28.86 22.11 -10.79
C GLN A 653 28.90 20.78 -11.55
N PHE A 654 27.82 20.00 -11.44
CA PHE A 654 27.66 18.73 -12.15
C PHE A 654 26.87 18.96 -13.43
N GLU A 655 27.54 18.93 -14.59
CA GLU A 655 26.93 19.12 -15.90
C GLU A 655 26.71 17.77 -16.59
N LYS A 656 25.45 17.38 -16.83
CA LYS A 656 25.12 16.04 -17.36
C LYS A 656 25.57 15.89 -18.83
N VAL A 657 26.18 14.73 -19.16
CA VAL A 657 26.53 14.37 -20.54
C VAL A 657 25.28 13.87 -21.27
N ASN A 658 24.80 14.61 -22.29
CA ASN A 658 23.65 14.20 -23.10
C ASN A 658 24.10 13.32 -24.29
N GLY A 659 23.55 12.12 -24.43
CA GLY A 659 23.87 11.19 -25.51
C GLY A 659 23.14 11.52 -26.82
N GLY A 660 23.90 11.87 -27.87
CA GLY A 660 23.44 11.87 -29.26
C GLY A 660 23.52 10.48 -29.88
N SER A 661 22.59 10.17 -30.78
CA SER A 661 22.47 8.94 -31.54
C SER A 661 23.69 8.63 -32.43
N GLN A 662 24.32 7.47 -32.26
CA GLN A 662 25.07 6.79 -33.34
C GLN A 662 24.92 5.27 -33.26
N ALA A 663 24.83 4.67 -34.44
CA ALA A 663 24.48 3.29 -34.73
C ALA A 663 25.46 2.26 -34.13
N GLN A 664 24.89 1.17 -33.61
CA GLN A 664 25.63 -0.02 -33.18
C GLN A 664 26.16 -0.77 -34.41
N PRO A 665 27.47 -1.02 -34.54
CA PRO A 665 27.99 -1.95 -35.55
C PRO A 665 27.68 -3.39 -35.16
N THR A 666 27.32 -4.19 -36.16
CA THR A 666 27.06 -5.63 -36.10
C THR A 666 28.36 -6.41 -35.76
N PRO A 667 28.35 -7.39 -34.85
CA PRO A 667 29.51 -8.24 -34.63
C PRO A 667 29.57 -9.44 -35.60
N THR A 668 30.70 -9.56 -36.30
CA THR A 668 31.14 -10.73 -37.09
C THR A 668 31.72 -11.81 -36.15
N PRO A 669 31.54 -13.13 -36.41
CA PRO A 669 31.97 -14.21 -35.52
C PRO A 669 33.44 -14.61 -35.72
N THR A 670 34.04 -15.30 -34.72
CA THR A 670 35.16 -16.32 -34.76
C THR A 670 36.07 -16.18 -33.51
N PRO A 671 36.78 -17.21 -32.98
CA PRO A 671 36.54 -18.66 -32.84
C PRO A 671 36.59 -19.16 -31.37
N ALA A 672 36.20 -20.42 -31.17
CA ALA A 672 36.28 -21.14 -29.89
C ALA A 672 37.72 -21.45 -29.43
N PRO A 673 38.01 -21.41 -28.12
CA PRO A 673 39.12 -22.15 -27.52
C PRO A 673 38.64 -23.46 -26.86
N THR A 674 39.41 -24.49 -27.14
CA THR A 674 39.22 -25.91 -26.82
C THR A 674 39.51 -26.24 -25.35
N ALA A 675 38.93 -27.37 -24.94
CA ALA A 675 38.71 -27.86 -23.59
C ALA A 675 39.94 -28.23 -22.73
N GLN A 676 39.76 -28.14 -21.41
CA GLN A 676 40.37 -29.04 -20.43
C GLN A 676 39.42 -29.25 -19.22
N PRO A 677 39.58 -30.33 -18.45
CA PRO A 677 38.62 -31.40 -18.28
C PRO A 677 37.61 -31.14 -17.17
N THR A 678 36.35 -31.44 -17.45
CA THR A 678 35.24 -31.47 -16.52
C THR A 678 35.45 -32.53 -15.44
N THR A 679 35.51 -32.11 -14.19
CA THR A 679 35.13 -32.98 -13.07
C THR A 679 33.61 -33.00 -13.00
N THR A 680 33.03 -34.19 -13.17
CA THR A 680 31.59 -34.45 -13.13
C THR A 680 30.99 -33.90 -11.84
N PRO A 681 30.10 -32.90 -11.89
CA PRO A 681 29.28 -32.58 -10.74
C PRO A 681 28.27 -33.71 -10.55
N THR A 682 28.19 -34.22 -9.33
CA THR A 682 27.09 -35.09 -8.91
C THR A 682 25.76 -34.42 -9.28
N PRO A 683 24.82 -35.11 -9.95
CA PRO A 683 23.58 -34.51 -10.40
C PRO A 683 22.82 -33.90 -9.21
N ALA A 684 22.26 -32.70 -9.40
CA ALA A 684 21.17 -32.24 -8.56
C ALA A 684 20.07 -33.33 -8.53
N PRO A 685 19.35 -33.52 -7.40
CA PRO A 685 18.26 -34.48 -7.35
C PRO A 685 17.30 -34.14 -8.48
N GLN A 686 17.21 -35.03 -9.47
CA GLN A 686 16.24 -34.89 -10.54
C GLN A 686 14.86 -34.95 -9.88
N PRO A 687 13.88 -34.10 -10.25
CA PRO A 687 12.51 -34.27 -9.76
C PRO A 687 12.07 -35.69 -10.08
N SER A 688 11.90 -36.49 -9.03
CA SER A 688 11.32 -37.82 -9.14
C SER A 688 9.82 -37.62 -9.19
N THR A 689 9.18 -38.07 -10.26
CA THR A 689 7.72 -38.24 -10.29
C THR A 689 7.34 -39.21 -9.17
N GLU A 690 6.84 -38.67 -8.05
CA GLU A 690 6.40 -39.47 -6.91
C GLU A 690 5.09 -40.17 -7.28
N SER A 691 5.14 -41.48 -7.45
CA SER A 691 3.96 -42.30 -7.74
C SER A 691 2.91 -42.11 -6.63
N GLY A 692 1.77 -41.52 -6.98
CA GLY A 692 0.67 -41.23 -6.05
C GLY A 692 0.34 -39.75 -5.87
N LEU A 693 1.17 -38.83 -6.38
CA LEU A 693 0.80 -37.42 -6.50
C LEU A 693 0.02 -37.22 -7.80
N THR A 694 -1.17 -36.65 -7.71
CA THR A 694 -2.08 -36.49 -8.87
C THR A 694 -2.63 -35.08 -8.93
N ALA A 695 -2.89 -34.57 -10.13
CA ALA A 695 -3.52 -33.27 -10.34
C ALA A 695 -4.71 -33.41 -11.29
N LYS A 696 -5.84 -32.77 -10.95
CA LYS A 696 -7.04 -32.76 -11.78
C LYS A 696 -7.54 -31.33 -11.97
N ALA A 697 -7.78 -30.94 -13.22
CA ALA A 697 -8.47 -29.71 -13.56
C ALA A 697 -9.99 -29.91 -13.63
N THR A 698 -10.73 -28.93 -13.11
CA THR A 698 -12.16 -28.72 -13.38
C THR A 698 -12.29 -27.37 -14.08
N VAL A 699 -12.93 -27.36 -15.25
CA VAL A 699 -13.04 -26.16 -16.08
C VAL A 699 -14.50 -25.73 -16.17
N ASN A 700 -14.74 -24.44 -15.92
CA ASN A 700 -16.00 -23.78 -16.19
C ASN A 700 -15.77 -22.74 -17.30
N SER A 701 -16.22 -23.02 -18.53
CA SER A 701 -16.01 -22.15 -19.69
C SER A 701 -17.33 -21.58 -20.19
N TRP A 702 -17.30 -20.32 -20.62
CA TRP A 702 -18.40 -19.60 -21.27
C TRP A 702 -18.04 -19.13 -22.69
N GLY A 703 -17.07 -19.81 -23.33
CA GLY A 703 -16.64 -19.60 -24.72
C GLY A 703 -15.63 -18.47 -24.90
N SER A 704 -15.95 -17.24 -24.46
CA SER A 704 -15.01 -16.12 -24.54
C SER A 704 -13.97 -16.10 -23.41
N GLY A 705 -14.20 -16.89 -22.36
CA GLY A 705 -13.28 -17.10 -21.25
C GLY A 705 -13.68 -18.30 -20.40
N TYR A 706 -12.90 -18.55 -19.36
CA TYR A 706 -13.08 -19.68 -18.46
C TYR A 706 -12.37 -19.48 -17.13
N THR A 707 -12.81 -20.29 -16.15
CA THR A 707 -12.17 -20.49 -14.86
C THR A 707 -11.75 -21.95 -14.75
N ALA A 708 -10.49 -22.21 -14.44
CA ALA A 708 -9.94 -23.55 -14.22
C ALA A 708 -9.51 -23.71 -12.76
N SER A 709 -10.10 -24.66 -12.04
CA SER A 709 -9.70 -25.05 -10.69
C SER A 709 -8.89 -26.35 -10.74
N ILE A 710 -7.72 -26.35 -10.12
CA ILE A 710 -6.81 -27.51 -10.08
C ILE A 710 -6.72 -28.02 -8.64
N LYS A 711 -6.95 -29.33 -8.49
CA LYS A 711 -6.77 -30.05 -7.23
C LYS A 711 -5.55 -30.95 -7.32
N VAL A 712 -4.56 -30.74 -6.45
CA VAL A 712 -3.40 -31.63 -6.28
C VAL A 712 -3.68 -32.53 -5.07
N SER A 713 -3.67 -33.84 -5.26
CA SER A 713 -3.95 -34.84 -4.23
C SER A 713 -2.74 -35.72 -3.99
N ASN A 714 -2.35 -35.87 -2.73
CA ASN A 714 -1.19 -36.65 -2.34
C ASN A 714 -1.61 -38.03 -1.79
N ASN A 715 -1.34 -39.09 -2.54
CA ASN A 715 -1.49 -40.48 -2.11
C ASN A 715 -0.15 -41.24 -2.17
N THR A 716 0.97 -40.55 -1.97
CA THR A 716 2.33 -41.11 -2.09
C THR A 716 2.75 -41.95 -0.87
N GLY A 717 1.93 -42.03 0.18
CA GLY A 717 2.26 -42.71 1.44
C GLY A 717 3.07 -41.88 2.44
N LYS A 718 3.49 -40.65 2.06
CA LYS A 718 4.25 -39.71 2.90
C LYS A 718 3.81 -38.27 2.65
N THR A 719 4.20 -37.34 3.51
CA THR A 719 3.98 -35.90 3.26
C THR A 719 4.85 -35.43 2.09
N VAL A 720 4.24 -34.72 1.15
CA VAL A 720 4.91 -34.07 0.02
C VAL A 720 5.18 -32.61 0.41
N ASN A 721 6.43 -32.17 0.31
CA ASN A 721 6.86 -30.81 0.66
C ASN A 721 7.39 -30.11 -0.60
N GLY A 722 6.49 -29.40 -1.28
CA GLY A 722 6.67 -28.85 -2.61
C GLY A 722 6.00 -29.70 -3.67
N TRP A 723 5.44 -29.06 -4.68
CA TRP A 723 4.91 -29.71 -5.89
C TRP A 723 5.15 -28.78 -7.08
N THR A 724 5.30 -29.33 -8.28
CA THR A 724 5.41 -28.55 -9.50
C THR A 724 4.44 -29.11 -10.53
N LEU A 725 3.72 -28.22 -11.20
CA LEU A 725 2.82 -28.58 -12.29
C LEU A 725 3.25 -27.90 -13.57
N LYS A 726 3.08 -28.59 -14.70
CA LYS A 726 3.24 -27.98 -16.03
C LYS A 726 1.93 -28.05 -16.81
N ILE A 727 1.55 -26.92 -17.39
CA ILE A 727 0.39 -26.79 -18.28
C ILE A 727 0.84 -26.13 -19.57
N LYS A 728 0.48 -26.68 -20.73
CA LYS A 728 0.88 -26.11 -22.01
C LYS A 728 0.12 -24.83 -22.34
N LYS A 729 0.82 -23.80 -22.80
CA LYS A 729 0.22 -22.53 -23.28
C LYS A 729 -0.66 -22.70 -24.52
N SER A 730 -0.47 -23.79 -25.27
CA SER A 730 -1.34 -24.14 -26.39
C SER A 730 -2.72 -24.66 -25.94
N GLU A 731 -2.86 -25.10 -24.68
CA GLU A 731 -4.12 -25.61 -24.13
C GLU A 731 -4.90 -24.55 -23.36
N VAL A 732 -4.19 -23.58 -22.79
CA VAL A 732 -4.75 -22.56 -21.92
C VAL A 732 -4.07 -21.22 -22.16
N LYS A 733 -4.83 -20.13 -22.05
CA LYS A 733 -4.29 -18.78 -21.85
C LYS A 733 -4.56 -18.38 -20.40
N MET A 734 -3.52 -18.12 -19.63
CA MET A 734 -3.67 -17.73 -18.23
C MET A 734 -3.61 -16.20 -18.09
N ASP A 735 -4.73 -15.57 -17.72
CA ASP A 735 -4.80 -14.11 -17.54
C ASP A 735 -4.64 -13.71 -16.06
N SER A 736 -5.10 -14.55 -15.12
CA SER A 736 -4.87 -14.38 -13.69
C SER A 736 -4.93 -15.71 -12.95
N SER A 737 -4.22 -15.86 -11.84
CA SER A 737 -4.20 -17.08 -11.01
C SER A 737 -4.42 -16.76 -9.53
N TRP A 738 -4.82 -17.76 -8.74
CA TRP A 738 -4.93 -17.68 -7.28
C TRP A 738 -4.37 -18.93 -6.62
N ASN A 739 -3.86 -18.78 -5.39
CA ASN A 739 -3.28 -19.86 -4.57
C ASN A 739 -2.13 -20.64 -5.25
N VAL A 740 -1.46 -20.05 -6.24
CA VAL A 740 -0.36 -20.69 -6.99
C VAL A 740 0.60 -19.64 -7.54
N ASN A 741 1.88 -19.96 -7.52
CA ASN A 741 2.91 -19.18 -8.21
C ASN A 741 3.01 -19.66 -9.66
N VAL A 742 3.05 -18.74 -10.62
CA VAL A 742 3.08 -19.07 -12.06
C VAL A 742 4.34 -18.49 -12.69
N LYS A 743 5.09 -19.33 -13.39
CA LYS A 743 6.24 -18.93 -14.19
C LYS A 743 6.08 -19.43 -15.62
N GLU A 744 6.30 -18.57 -16.60
CA GLU A 744 6.34 -18.98 -17.99
C GLU A 744 7.70 -19.62 -18.33
N SER A 745 7.68 -20.79 -19.00
CA SER A 745 8.88 -21.48 -19.44
C SER A 745 8.60 -22.17 -20.79
N GLY A 746 9.21 -21.63 -21.86
CA GLY A 746 8.97 -22.13 -23.22
C GLY A 746 7.49 -22.12 -23.60
N ASP A 747 7.00 -23.30 -24.00
CA ASP A 747 5.62 -23.55 -24.41
C ASP A 747 4.66 -23.83 -23.24
N SER A 748 5.13 -23.72 -21.99
CA SER A 748 4.38 -24.14 -20.81
C SER A 748 4.33 -23.06 -19.72
N TYR A 749 3.28 -23.10 -18.92
CA TYR A 749 3.21 -22.51 -17.59
C TYR A 749 3.73 -23.54 -16.58
N VAL A 750 4.68 -23.13 -15.75
CA VAL A 750 5.19 -23.90 -14.62
C VAL A 750 4.57 -23.31 -13.35
N LEU A 751 3.80 -24.12 -12.65
CA LEU A 751 3.04 -23.74 -11.47
C LEU A 751 3.66 -24.39 -10.22
N THR A 752 3.88 -23.60 -9.18
CA THR A 752 4.46 -24.06 -7.91
C THR A 752 3.61 -23.57 -6.72
N PRO A 753 3.66 -24.24 -5.55
CA PRO A 753 2.90 -23.81 -4.39
C PRO A 753 3.25 -22.40 -3.94
N VAL A 754 2.29 -21.77 -3.29
CA VAL A 754 2.51 -20.67 -2.36
C VAL A 754 2.82 -21.23 -0.97
N ASP A 755 3.43 -20.44 -0.08
CA ASP A 755 4.03 -20.95 1.16
C ASP A 755 3.12 -21.90 1.97
N TRP A 756 1.83 -21.55 2.10
CA TRP A 756 0.88 -22.30 2.92
C TRP A 756 0.30 -23.57 2.27
N ASN A 757 0.45 -23.78 0.96
CA ASN A 757 -0.01 -25.00 0.27
C ASN A 757 1.13 -25.86 -0.27
N SER A 758 2.37 -25.57 0.16
CA SER A 758 3.56 -26.32 -0.21
C SER A 758 3.59 -27.72 0.40
N SER A 759 3.09 -27.89 1.63
CA SER A 759 3.05 -29.19 2.31
C SER A 759 1.69 -29.85 2.19
N ILE A 760 1.65 -31.07 1.63
CA ILE A 760 0.43 -31.87 1.52
C ILE A 760 0.65 -33.19 2.30
N PRO A 761 -0.06 -33.43 3.42
CA PRO A 761 0.04 -34.71 4.12
C PRO A 761 -0.51 -35.85 3.25
N ASN A 762 -0.11 -37.10 3.54
CA ASN A 762 -0.67 -38.26 2.83
C ASN A 762 -2.20 -38.34 3.03
N GLY A 763 -2.93 -38.55 1.95
CA GLY A 763 -4.41 -38.48 1.89
C GLY A 763 -4.97 -37.05 1.82
N GLY A 764 -4.11 -36.02 1.88
CA GLY A 764 -4.49 -34.62 1.77
C GLY A 764 -4.55 -34.11 0.34
N SER A 765 -5.12 -32.93 0.16
CA SER A 765 -5.17 -32.24 -1.13
C SER A 765 -5.12 -30.72 -0.96
N VAL A 766 -4.63 -30.03 -1.98
CA VAL A 766 -4.69 -28.57 -2.08
C VAL A 766 -5.38 -28.16 -3.36
N GLU A 767 -6.05 -27.00 -3.33
CA GLU A 767 -6.79 -26.47 -4.47
C GLU A 767 -6.37 -25.03 -4.77
N PHE A 768 -6.20 -24.75 -6.05
CA PHE A 768 -5.84 -23.46 -6.60
C PHE A 768 -6.49 -23.31 -7.98
N GLY A 769 -6.31 -22.19 -8.67
CA GLY A 769 -6.76 -22.11 -10.05
C GLY A 769 -6.38 -20.84 -10.77
N PHE A 770 -6.98 -20.64 -11.94
CA PHE A 770 -6.75 -19.48 -12.79
C PHE A 770 -7.94 -19.16 -13.70
N ASN A 771 -8.02 -17.89 -14.11
CA ASN A 771 -8.92 -17.42 -15.16
C ASN A 771 -8.15 -17.24 -16.46
N GLY A 772 -8.82 -17.51 -17.57
CA GLY A 772 -8.27 -17.39 -18.90
C GLY A 772 -9.29 -16.91 -19.93
N SER A 773 -8.79 -16.33 -21.01
CA SER A 773 -9.57 -15.86 -22.15
C SER A 773 -9.42 -16.78 -23.35
N GLY A 774 -10.49 -16.90 -24.13
CA GLY A 774 -10.60 -17.82 -25.25
C GLY A 774 -11.26 -19.15 -24.90
N ASN A 775 -11.28 -20.06 -25.89
CA ASN A 775 -11.83 -21.39 -25.74
C ASN A 775 -10.80 -22.31 -25.05
N VAL A 776 -11.28 -23.10 -24.09
CA VAL A 776 -10.47 -24.10 -23.39
C VAL A 776 -11.13 -25.47 -23.49
N GLY A 777 -10.31 -26.49 -23.72
CA GLY A 777 -10.73 -27.89 -23.73
C GLY A 777 -10.36 -28.59 -22.42
N SER A 778 -9.95 -29.86 -22.54
CA SER A 778 -9.28 -30.56 -21.44
C SER A 778 -7.90 -29.98 -21.19
N ILE A 779 -7.55 -29.74 -19.92
CA ILE A 779 -6.23 -29.27 -19.50
C ILE A 779 -5.38 -30.47 -19.11
N SER A 780 -4.28 -30.69 -19.82
CA SER A 780 -3.29 -31.71 -19.48
C SER A 780 -2.38 -31.18 -18.38
N ILE A 781 -2.22 -31.93 -17.30
CA ILE A 781 -1.37 -31.53 -16.17
C ILE A 781 -0.34 -32.61 -15.91
N ASP A 782 0.93 -32.23 -16.01
CA ASP A 782 2.04 -33.03 -15.49
C ASP A 782 2.37 -32.54 -14.08
N VAL A 783 2.38 -33.45 -13.09
CA VAL A 783 2.64 -33.15 -11.67
C VAL A 783 3.86 -33.90 -11.18
N GLN A 784 4.74 -33.17 -10.49
CA GLN A 784 6.00 -33.67 -9.94
C GLN A 784 6.19 -33.22 -8.50
#